data_AF-A0A4Q7YII5-F1
#
_entry.id   AF-A0A4Q7YII5-F1
#
_cell.length_a   1.000
_cell.length_b   1.000
_cell.length_c   1.000
_cell.angle_alpha   90.00
_cell.angle_beta   90.00
_cell.angle_gamma   90.00
#
_symmetry.space_group_name_H-M   'P 1'
#
loop_
_entity.id
_entity.type
_entity.pdbx_description
1 polymer ?
#
loop_
_entity_poly.entity_id
_entity_poly.type
_entity_poly.pdbx_seq_one_letter_code
_entity_poly.pdbx_strand_id
1 'polypeptide(L)'
;MPEQGFVHELIAARAQSRPDAPAVVCGAQKLTYAELDARADVVARRLRNAGVGPEVPVVVCVERSPHLVVALLGVLKAGGAYVPVDPKYPAARHAFVLKDTAAPVVLTTRTLAPGPAGGRARTVVLDAPDVDEPPAAGPPTVAPRDLAYVIYTSGSTGKPKGVMVEHASLSSHLAAIAEAFGYTEDDRTLVSASAAFDVSIEQMLTPLVRGATAVIQPDDVVAPGDVIRYVREHSVTVLNMTPVYLEAVLRENTAMDTVRLVISGGDVIRPGIVRAARTSLSAKRVLNVYGPTETTVTALVQDVGEVAEGEPVPIGRPVSRTRVHLLGEDGTEAGPGEVGEIVIGGDRVARGYLDRPALTERQFVPDPFGPPGGRLYRTGDLARRLPGGALEFVGRVDDQVKIRGFRIALGEVEAALAALPGVAGAAVVVRPDATGEDRLAGYVTRTAGAGECADPRKALQQVLPAHMVPAVVVELDAFPMTPNGKIDRNALPEPAPARASSAPAAEPANPAEALLAAVWADVLKVDTVGVHDNFFDLGGHSLLAFQLASRASAATGRDIPLKVIFEHPTVAGMAAASGSLQEAGDSTPGPTRCAGRTRGPLSAGQERLWIIQSLDPAGYHYNVPSLWQLSGEVDATALEQALDALVRRHEILRTLFVAGEDGPRQVVQPADAAGFRLSRESVEFAGEDIPEQVRAFAEEPFDLATPPLLRARLFTDHRHPGETLFLLVFHHIAIDGSSLSTVLRDLEVLYRQAAGEAQGGLAEPELQFLDFAVWARQRPAREADLDLAYWREQLKDLPALELPADRPRPPYWSGRGASVECTLAPDVVRGLRSLGGEENASSFMVLLAAFEVVLARWSGQSDIAVGAAMTGRSLPELEPVVGFLTDTMVLRGTVLGERTFRDVLRDVRAATLGAMKHNRVSYDQVVEELRPERYLDRNPVFQVFFSHETPDDLPHWELPHATATHRHWPMSSSKFDLDLTCVESGEGIDCSFTYATDLFDAASVERFARDLSSLTGFLVRGGGPDAAVARWQSPSLADL
;
A
#
# COMPACT_ATOMS: atom_id res chain seq x y z
N MET A 1 0.75 28.19 -41.65
CA MET A 1 1.98 27.37 -41.64
C MET A 1 2.68 27.58 -40.31
N PRO A 2 3.39 26.60 -39.74
CA PRO A 2 4.21 26.88 -38.57
C PRO A 2 5.40 27.72 -39.05
N GLU A 3 5.44 29.00 -38.67
CA GLU A 3 6.60 29.88 -38.86
C GLU A 3 7.82 29.43 -37.99
N GLN A 4 7.80 28.21 -37.44
CA GLN A 4 8.74 27.73 -36.41
C GLN A 4 9.41 26.38 -36.72
N GLY A 5 9.07 25.67 -37.81
CA GLY A 5 9.69 24.37 -38.17
C GLY A 5 9.06 23.14 -37.52
N PHE A 6 9.54 21.95 -37.89
CA PHE A 6 9.09 20.67 -37.35
C PHE A 6 9.75 20.34 -36.00
N VAL A 7 9.10 19.54 -35.17
CA VAL A 7 9.57 19.20 -33.82
C VAL A 7 11.03 18.74 -33.79
N HIS A 8 11.44 17.87 -34.71
CA HIS A 8 12.81 17.39 -34.75
C HIS A 8 13.82 18.47 -35.19
N GLU A 9 13.42 19.42 -36.01
CA GLU A 9 14.24 20.58 -36.43
C GLU A 9 14.39 21.57 -35.28
N LEU A 10 13.30 21.81 -34.54
CA LEU A 10 13.28 22.66 -33.34
C LEU A 10 14.22 22.11 -32.26
N ILE A 11 14.19 20.81 -32.00
CA ILE A 11 15.07 20.16 -31.03
C ILE A 11 16.54 20.20 -31.51
N ALA A 12 16.79 19.97 -32.80
CA ALA A 12 18.14 20.10 -33.37
C ALA A 12 18.68 21.53 -33.25
N ALA A 13 17.84 22.55 -33.44
CA ALA A 13 18.21 23.93 -33.21
C ALA A 13 18.57 24.19 -31.72
N ARG A 14 17.88 23.54 -30.77
CA ARG A 14 18.25 23.58 -29.34
C ARG A 14 19.57 22.88 -29.06
N ALA A 15 19.87 21.77 -29.73
CA ALA A 15 21.18 21.11 -29.63
C ALA A 15 22.33 21.99 -30.10
N GLN A 16 22.08 22.89 -31.06
CA GLN A 16 23.08 23.87 -31.48
C GLN A 16 23.19 25.06 -30.52
N SER A 17 22.06 25.59 -30.01
CA SER A 17 22.06 26.78 -29.16
C SER A 17 22.38 26.50 -27.69
N ARG A 18 22.09 25.28 -27.20
CA ARG A 18 22.22 24.85 -25.79
C ARG A 18 22.77 23.41 -25.70
N PRO A 19 23.93 23.10 -26.30
CA PRO A 19 24.43 21.74 -26.44
C PRO A 19 24.57 20.98 -25.11
N ASP A 20 25.05 21.67 -24.06
CA ASP A 20 25.37 21.07 -22.76
C ASP A 20 24.17 21.06 -21.77
N ALA A 21 23.04 21.65 -22.16
CA ALA A 21 21.87 21.70 -21.29
C ALA A 21 21.23 20.31 -21.13
N PRO A 22 20.70 19.95 -19.95
CA PRO A 22 19.95 18.71 -19.74
C PRO A 22 18.70 18.67 -20.64
N ALA A 23 18.64 17.71 -21.56
CA ALA A 23 17.46 17.45 -22.38
C ALA A 23 16.57 16.40 -21.73
N VAL A 24 17.14 15.25 -21.37
CA VAL A 24 16.41 14.10 -20.80
C VAL A 24 17.13 13.59 -19.55
N VAL A 25 16.38 13.34 -18.49
CA VAL A 25 16.89 12.77 -17.24
C VAL A 25 16.02 11.57 -16.84
N CYS A 26 16.65 10.48 -16.40
CA CYS A 26 15.97 9.28 -15.91
C CYS A 26 16.84 8.62 -14.83
N GLY A 27 16.48 8.82 -13.55
CA GLY A 27 17.35 8.50 -12.42
C GLY A 27 18.75 9.13 -12.60
N ALA A 28 19.80 8.32 -12.43
CA ALA A 28 21.18 8.75 -12.63
C ALA A 28 21.55 9.02 -14.11
N GLN A 29 20.75 8.56 -15.07
CA GLN A 29 21.03 8.77 -16.50
C GLN A 29 20.61 10.18 -16.92
N LYS A 30 21.50 10.86 -17.63
CA LYS A 30 21.28 12.19 -18.18
C LYS A 30 21.79 12.25 -19.60
N LEU A 31 20.99 12.82 -20.50
CA LEU A 31 21.39 13.19 -21.85
C LEU A 31 21.31 14.71 -22.00
N THR A 32 22.39 15.30 -22.51
CA THR A 32 22.35 16.68 -22.97
C THR A 32 21.61 16.80 -24.30
N TYR A 33 21.29 18.02 -24.74
CA TYR A 33 20.69 18.22 -26.06
C TYR A 33 21.60 17.74 -27.20
N ALA A 34 22.92 17.98 -27.11
CA ALA A 34 23.87 17.50 -28.12
C ALA A 34 23.92 15.96 -28.17
N GLU A 35 23.91 15.29 -27.01
CA GLU A 35 23.91 13.83 -26.94
C GLU A 35 22.60 13.23 -27.43
N LEU A 36 21.46 13.83 -27.07
CA LEU A 36 20.14 13.40 -27.53
C LEU A 36 20.06 13.49 -29.07
N ASP A 37 20.47 14.63 -29.63
CA ASP A 37 20.42 14.87 -31.08
C ASP A 37 21.32 13.90 -31.85
N ALA A 38 22.56 13.72 -31.39
CA ALA A 38 23.52 12.81 -32.00
C ALA A 38 23.05 11.34 -31.96
N ARG A 39 22.49 10.89 -30.83
CA ARG A 39 21.93 9.52 -30.72
C ARG A 39 20.70 9.34 -31.59
N ALA A 40 19.83 10.35 -31.68
CA ALA A 40 18.67 10.30 -32.55
C ALA A 40 19.06 10.29 -34.04
N ASP A 41 20.14 10.98 -34.42
CA ASP A 41 20.69 10.92 -35.79
C ASP A 41 21.21 9.53 -36.16
N VAL A 42 21.86 8.82 -35.21
CA VAL A 42 22.28 7.42 -35.40
C VAL A 42 21.06 6.54 -35.67
N VAL A 43 20.03 6.64 -34.82
CA VAL A 43 18.78 5.87 -35.00
C VAL A 43 18.11 6.23 -36.33
N ALA A 44 18.06 7.50 -36.69
CA ALA A 44 17.46 7.96 -37.94
C ALA A 44 18.18 7.36 -39.16
N ARG A 45 19.51 7.26 -39.15
CA ARG A 45 20.28 6.59 -40.21
C ARG A 45 19.91 5.10 -40.31
N ARG A 46 19.87 4.39 -39.18
CA ARG A 46 19.49 2.97 -39.13
C ARG A 46 18.09 2.72 -39.69
N LEU A 47 17.14 3.58 -39.32
CA LEU A 47 15.76 3.52 -39.81
C LEU A 47 15.67 3.81 -41.31
N ARG A 48 16.40 4.80 -41.83
CA ARG A 48 16.46 5.05 -43.29
C ARG A 48 17.07 3.86 -44.05
N ASN A 49 18.12 3.24 -43.51
CA ASN A 49 18.69 1.99 -44.02
C ASN A 49 17.71 0.79 -43.93
N ALA A 50 16.68 0.90 -43.09
CA ALA A 50 15.57 -0.04 -42.99
C ALA A 50 14.38 0.31 -43.90
N GLY A 51 14.46 1.39 -44.69
CA GLY A 51 13.42 1.81 -45.63
C GLY A 51 12.40 2.79 -45.05
N VAL A 52 12.67 3.38 -43.88
CA VAL A 52 11.80 4.40 -43.27
C VAL A 52 11.96 5.74 -44.00
N GLY A 53 10.83 6.39 -44.27
CA GLY A 53 10.70 7.72 -44.85
C GLY A 53 9.31 8.31 -44.60
N PRO A 54 8.92 9.40 -45.27
CA PRO A 54 7.59 10.01 -45.17
C PRO A 54 6.46 8.97 -45.27
N GLU A 55 5.44 9.11 -44.42
CA GLU A 55 4.26 8.23 -44.34
C GLU A 55 4.52 6.78 -43.89
N VAL A 56 5.78 6.39 -43.62
CA VAL A 56 6.09 5.02 -43.16
C VAL A 56 5.90 4.90 -41.64
N PRO A 57 4.98 4.05 -41.15
CA PRO A 57 4.82 3.83 -39.72
C PRO A 57 5.94 2.94 -39.17
N VAL A 58 6.46 3.32 -37.99
CA VAL A 58 7.46 2.53 -37.25
C VAL A 58 6.88 2.20 -35.89
N VAL A 59 6.67 0.90 -35.61
CA VAL A 59 6.21 0.47 -34.28
C VAL A 59 7.38 0.60 -33.31
N VAL A 60 7.22 1.43 -32.27
CA VAL A 60 8.25 1.67 -31.26
C VAL A 60 7.85 0.93 -29.98
N CYS A 61 8.59 -0.13 -29.64
CA CYS A 61 8.42 -0.93 -28.44
C CYS A 61 9.67 -0.78 -27.56
N VAL A 62 9.67 0.25 -26.71
CA VAL A 62 10.79 0.65 -25.86
C VAL A 62 10.25 1.00 -24.48
N GLU A 63 10.92 0.53 -23.44
CA GLU A 63 10.63 0.83 -22.03
C GLU A 63 10.87 2.31 -21.66
N ARG A 64 10.22 2.80 -20.60
CA ARG A 64 10.36 4.20 -20.16
C ARG A 64 11.79 4.48 -19.74
N SER A 65 12.52 5.17 -20.60
CA SER A 65 13.95 5.43 -20.49
C SER A 65 14.36 6.57 -21.43
N PRO A 66 15.59 7.10 -21.34
CA PRO A 66 16.10 8.05 -22.33
C PRO A 66 16.09 7.47 -23.77
N HIS A 67 16.18 6.15 -23.92
CA HIS A 67 16.11 5.47 -25.22
C HIS A 67 14.75 5.66 -25.90
N LEU A 68 13.66 5.79 -25.15
CA LEU A 68 12.35 6.07 -25.72
C LEU A 68 12.35 7.43 -26.45
N VAL A 69 12.88 8.48 -25.83
CA VAL A 69 12.94 9.82 -26.45
C VAL A 69 13.84 9.80 -27.69
N VAL A 70 14.99 9.12 -27.60
CA VAL A 70 15.89 8.89 -28.74
C VAL A 70 15.17 8.15 -29.88
N ALA A 71 14.37 7.13 -29.57
CA ALA A 71 13.62 6.35 -30.55
C ALA A 71 12.60 7.21 -31.30
N LEU A 72 11.76 7.96 -30.57
CA LEU A 72 10.73 8.82 -31.15
C LEU A 72 11.35 9.91 -32.02
N LEU A 73 12.39 10.59 -31.52
CA LEU A 73 13.10 11.61 -32.27
C LEU A 73 13.82 11.04 -33.51
N GLY A 74 14.41 9.85 -33.38
CA GLY A 74 15.05 9.15 -34.49
C GLY A 74 14.07 8.78 -35.61
N VAL A 75 12.85 8.36 -35.27
CA VAL A 75 11.78 8.11 -36.25
C VAL A 75 11.39 9.40 -36.98
N LEU A 76 11.16 10.49 -36.25
CA LEU A 76 10.83 11.79 -36.85
C LEU A 76 11.96 12.31 -37.76
N LYS A 77 13.23 12.18 -37.35
CA LYS A 77 14.41 12.53 -38.16
C LYS A 77 14.60 11.60 -39.37
N ALA A 78 14.12 10.36 -39.31
CA ALA A 78 14.07 9.47 -40.45
C ALA A 78 12.94 9.83 -41.43
N GLY A 79 12.03 10.74 -41.04
CA GLY A 79 10.84 11.11 -41.79
C GLY A 79 9.65 10.18 -41.59
N GLY A 80 9.77 9.15 -40.73
CA GLY A 80 8.69 8.21 -40.46
C GLY A 80 7.70 8.71 -39.41
N ALA A 81 6.61 7.95 -39.26
CA ALA A 81 5.61 8.18 -38.21
C ALA A 81 5.77 7.13 -37.10
N TYR A 82 6.01 7.55 -35.86
CA TYR A 82 6.14 6.57 -34.78
C TYR A 82 4.76 6.06 -34.33
N VAL A 83 4.70 4.78 -34.00
CA VAL A 83 3.53 4.11 -33.44
C VAL A 83 3.95 3.48 -32.12
N PRO A 84 3.75 4.18 -30.99
CA PRO A 84 4.26 3.72 -29.71
C PRO A 84 3.38 2.58 -29.18
N VAL A 85 4.02 1.49 -28.75
CA VAL A 85 3.37 0.38 -28.04
C VAL A 85 4.05 0.17 -26.70
N ASP A 86 3.24 0.05 -25.66
CA ASP A 86 3.76 -0.24 -24.32
C ASP A 86 4.26 -1.70 -24.28
N PRO A 87 5.53 -1.97 -23.93
CA PRO A 87 6.05 -3.33 -23.83
C PRO A 87 5.26 -4.20 -22.85
N LYS A 88 4.57 -3.60 -21.87
CA LYS A 88 3.76 -4.29 -20.86
C LYS A 88 2.37 -4.71 -21.36
N TYR A 89 1.94 -4.25 -22.54
CA TYR A 89 0.65 -4.68 -23.10
C TYR A 89 0.69 -6.15 -23.56
N PRO A 90 -0.46 -6.85 -23.58
CA PRO A 90 -0.53 -8.23 -24.05
C PRO A 90 -0.04 -8.39 -25.48
N ALA A 91 0.59 -9.52 -25.79
CA ALA A 91 1.10 -9.84 -27.14
C ALA A 91 0.00 -9.75 -28.23
N ALA A 92 -1.25 -10.05 -27.88
CA ALA A 92 -2.40 -9.89 -28.78
C ALA A 92 -2.61 -8.42 -29.19
N ARG A 93 -2.42 -7.47 -28.27
CA ARG A 93 -2.50 -6.04 -28.54
C ARG A 93 -1.36 -5.58 -29.43
N HIS A 94 -0.13 -6.04 -29.17
CA HIS A 94 1.02 -5.75 -30.04
C HIS A 94 0.80 -6.29 -31.45
N ALA A 95 0.33 -7.54 -31.57
CA ALA A 95 0.03 -8.17 -32.85
C ALA A 95 -1.09 -7.45 -33.61
N PHE A 96 -2.11 -6.96 -32.89
CA PHE A 96 -3.15 -6.13 -33.46
C PHE A 96 -2.58 -4.83 -34.04
N VAL A 97 -1.83 -4.05 -33.25
CA VAL A 97 -1.24 -2.78 -33.70
C VAL A 97 -0.31 -2.99 -34.88
N LEU A 98 0.55 -4.01 -34.83
CA LEU A 98 1.46 -4.31 -35.94
C LEU A 98 0.71 -4.70 -37.22
N LYS A 99 -0.41 -5.43 -37.09
CA LYS A 99 -1.24 -5.82 -38.22
C LYS A 99 -2.02 -4.63 -38.79
N ASP A 100 -2.64 -3.82 -37.94
CA ASP A 100 -3.48 -2.69 -38.34
C ASP A 100 -2.64 -1.55 -38.94
N THR A 101 -1.41 -1.35 -38.45
CA THR A 101 -0.45 -0.39 -39.05
C THR A 101 0.22 -0.87 -40.33
N ALA A 102 0.25 -2.19 -40.56
CA ALA A 102 1.12 -2.81 -41.56
C ALA A 102 2.58 -2.30 -41.51
N ALA A 103 3.08 -1.97 -40.31
CA ALA A 103 4.38 -1.33 -40.16
C ALA A 103 5.53 -2.24 -40.63
N PRO A 104 6.39 -1.77 -41.55
CA PRO A 104 7.50 -2.58 -42.07
C PRO A 104 8.67 -2.71 -41.08
N VAL A 105 8.73 -1.83 -40.07
CA VAL A 105 9.84 -1.74 -39.12
C VAL A 105 9.31 -1.69 -37.69
N VAL A 106 9.96 -2.46 -36.82
CA VAL A 106 9.80 -2.39 -35.36
C VAL A 106 11.11 -1.89 -34.77
N LEU A 107 11.06 -0.81 -34.01
CA LEU A 107 12.19 -0.28 -33.26
C LEU A 107 12.08 -0.71 -31.79
N THR A 108 13.12 -1.35 -31.27
CA THR A 108 13.15 -1.87 -29.90
C THR A 108 14.57 -1.83 -29.32
N THR A 109 14.76 -2.26 -28.07
CA THR A 109 16.07 -2.36 -27.40
C THR A 109 16.56 -3.82 -27.38
N ARG A 110 17.84 -4.05 -27.07
CA ARG A 110 18.38 -5.42 -26.91
C ARG A 110 17.65 -6.20 -25.83
N THR A 111 17.24 -5.55 -24.75
CA THR A 111 16.50 -6.13 -23.62
C THR A 111 15.13 -6.67 -24.04
N LEU A 112 14.49 -6.03 -25.00
CA LEU A 112 13.15 -6.38 -25.49
C LEU A 112 13.17 -7.15 -26.82
N ALA A 113 14.34 -7.34 -27.43
CA ALA A 113 14.49 -8.04 -28.69
C ALA A 113 14.04 -9.52 -28.57
N PRO A 114 13.34 -10.08 -29.58
CA PRO A 114 13.11 -9.54 -30.93
C PRO A 114 11.96 -8.51 -31.04
N GLY A 115 11.29 -8.18 -29.93
CA GLY A 115 10.16 -7.26 -29.89
C GLY A 115 8.89 -7.86 -30.53
N PRO A 116 7.85 -7.03 -30.76
CA PRO A 116 6.56 -7.51 -31.28
C PRO A 116 6.57 -7.89 -32.76
N ALA A 117 7.72 -7.83 -33.44
CA ALA A 117 7.83 -8.04 -34.89
C ALA A 117 7.30 -9.40 -35.34
N GLY A 118 7.57 -10.48 -34.59
CA GLY A 118 7.05 -11.82 -34.88
C GLY A 118 7.29 -12.31 -36.32
N GLY A 119 8.38 -11.87 -36.95
CA GLY A 119 8.70 -12.15 -38.37
C GLY A 119 7.89 -11.37 -39.41
N ARG A 120 6.98 -10.48 -39.00
CA ARG A 120 6.13 -9.66 -39.90
C ARG A 120 6.76 -8.32 -40.28
N ALA A 121 7.75 -7.87 -39.53
CA ALA A 121 8.44 -6.60 -39.72
C ALA A 121 9.95 -6.76 -39.47
N ARG A 122 10.75 -5.85 -40.02
CA ARG A 122 12.19 -5.79 -39.73
C ARG A 122 12.41 -5.19 -38.35
N THR A 123 13.04 -5.93 -37.45
CA THR A 123 13.44 -5.40 -36.15
C THR A 123 14.73 -4.58 -36.27
N VAL A 124 14.69 -3.34 -35.80
CA VAL A 124 15.85 -2.46 -35.62
C VAL A 124 16.07 -2.34 -34.11
N VAL A 125 17.30 -2.61 -33.69
CA VAL A 125 17.69 -2.56 -32.27
C VAL A 125 18.42 -1.23 -32.03
N LEU A 126 17.80 -0.36 -31.22
CA LEU A 126 18.23 1.00 -30.98
C LEU A 126 19.63 1.09 -30.39
N ASP A 127 19.95 0.22 -29.44
CA ASP A 127 21.18 0.17 -28.67
C ASP A 127 22.17 -0.87 -29.21
N ALA A 128 22.01 -1.35 -30.45
CA ALA A 128 23.02 -2.16 -31.13
C ALA A 128 24.35 -1.38 -31.29
N PRO A 129 25.52 -2.05 -31.29
CA PRO A 129 26.79 -1.37 -31.49
C PRO A 129 26.79 -0.72 -32.88
N ASP A 130 27.44 0.43 -33.03
CA ASP A 130 27.70 0.99 -34.35
C ASP A 130 28.69 0.08 -35.08
N VAL A 131 28.16 -0.77 -35.95
CA VAL A 131 28.94 -1.48 -36.96
C VAL A 131 29.04 -0.55 -38.18
N ASP A 132 30.05 -0.70 -39.03
CA ASP A 132 30.19 0.05 -40.29
C ASP A 132 28.95 -0.16 -41.20
N GLU A 133 27.90 0.59 -40.93
CA GLU A 133 26.69 0.60 -41.73
C GLU A 133 26.92 1.44 -42.99
N PRO A 134 26.39 1.01 -44.15
CA PRO A 134 26.51 1.79 -45.37
C PRO A 134 25.93 3.19 -45.16
N PRO A 135 26.54 4.22 -45.80
CA PRO A 135 26.04 5.58 -45.72
C PRO A 135 24.58 5.61 -46.19
N ALA A 136 23.67 6.01 -45.29
CA ALA A 136 22.26 6.17 -45.60
C ALA A 136 22.06 7.32 -46.60
N ALA A 137 20.94 7.30 -47.33
CA ALA A 137 20.47 8.49 -48.02
C ALA A 137 20.35 9.67 -47.04
N GLY A 138 20.54 10.89 -47.54
CA GLY A 138 20.36 12.12 -46.76
C GLY A 138 18.97 12.21 -46.13
N PRO A 139 18.77 13.11 -45.14
CA PRO A 139 17.47 13.27 -44.50
C PRO A 139 16.40 13.59 -45.56
N PRO A 140 15.23 12.90 -45.53
CA PRO A 140 14.17 13.14 -46.50
C PRO A 140 13.53 14.51 -46.29
N THR A 141 12.89 15.04 -47.33
CA THR A 141 12.04 16.22 -47.19
C THR A 141 10.70 15.79 -46.59
N VAL A 142 10.38 16.31 -45.41
CA VAL A 142 9.10 16.09 -44.72
C VAL A 142 8.14 17.23 -45.08
N ALA A 143 6.92 16.90 -45.50
CA ALA A 143 5.86 17.88 -45.74
C ALA A 143 5.04 18.12 -44.46
N PRO A 144 4.43 19.30 -44.28
CA PRO A 144 3.63 19.59 -43.08
C PRO A 144 2.46 18.63 -42.86
N ARG A 145 1.94 18.04 -43.93
CA ARG A 145 0.84 17.09 -43.86
C ARG A 145 1.30 15.66 -43.63
N ASP A 146 2.60 15.36 -43.69
CA ASP A 146 3.09 14.00 -43.45
C ASP A 146 2.81 13.57 -42.01
N LEU A 147 2.60 12.27 -41.81
CA LEU A 147 2.36 11.70 -40.49
C LEU A 147 3.58 11.86 -39.57
N ALA A 148 3.34 12.41 -38.37
CA ALA A 148 4.32 12.43 -37.29
C ALA A 148 4.16 11.20 -36.37
N TYR A 149 2.92 10.82 -36.07
CA TYR A 149 2.64 9.64 -35.25
C TYR A 149 1.25 9.07 -35.46
N VAL A 150 1.07 7.83 -35.01
CA VAL A 150 -0.24 7.18 -34.87
C VAL A 150 -0.43 6.67 -33.45
N ILE A 151 -1.50 7.10 -32.77
CA ILE A 151 -1.86 6.62 -31.43
C ILE A 151 -3.18 5.88 -31.47
N TYR A 152 -3.24 4.73 -30.82
CA TYR A 152 -4.44 3.88 -30.79
C TYR A 152 -5.34 4.23 -29.62
N THR A 153 -6.59 4.58 -29.92
CA THR A 153 -7.64 4.83 -28.92
C THR A 153 -8.70 3.72 -28.94
N SER A 154 -9.56 3.67 -27.93
CA SER A 154 -10.72 2.78 -27.86
C SER A 154 -11.76 3.15 -28.92
N GLY A 155 -12.41 2.15 -29.51
CA GLY A 155 -13.39 2.36 -30.59
C GLY A 155 -14.82 2.15 -30.12
N SER A 156 -15.73 3.08 -30.45
CA SER A 156 -17.18 2.91 -30.21
C SER A 156 -17.79 1.69 -30.94
N THR A 157 -17.10 1.18 -31.97
CA THR A 157 -17.46 -0.05 -32.71
C THR A 157 -16.79 -1.32 -32.15
N GLY A 158 -16.06 -1.17 -31.05
CA GLY A 158 -15.42 -2.25 -30.33
C GLY A 158 -14.07 -2.74 -30.84
N LYS A 159 -13.44 -2.01 -31.77
CA LYS A 159 -12.05 -2.25 -32.17
C LYS A 159 -11.23 -0.98 -31.99
N PRO A 160 -9.98 -1.08 -31.52
CA PRO A 160 -9.11 0.08 -31.41
C PRO A 160 -8.93 0.78 -32.75
N LYS A 161 -8.74 2.09 -32.72
CA LYS A 161 -8.61 2.94 -33.91
C LYS A 161 -7.32 3.76 -33.82
N GLY A 162 -6.48 3.68 -34.86
CA GLY A 162 -5.26 4.47 -34.95
C GLY A 162 -5.56 5.90 -35.38
N VAL A 163 -5.34 6.88 -34.51
CA VAL A 163 -5.48 8.31 -34.81
C VAL A 163 -4.21 8.81 -35.49
N MET A 164 -4.35 9.29 -36.73
CA MET A 164 -3.24 9.73 -37.57
C MET A 164 -2.97 11.23 -37.38
N VAL A 165 -1.86 11.60 -36.75
CA VAL A 165 -1.50 13.00 -36.49
C VAL A 165 -0.37 13.45 -37.39
N GLU A 166 -0.55 14.61 -38.01
CA GLU A 166 0.38 15.21 -38.97
C GLU A 166 1.44 16.08 -38.27
N HIS A 167 2.60 16.27 -38.90
CA HIS A 167 3.67 17.15 -38.41
C HIS A 167 3.18 18.58 -38.11
N ALA A 168 2.35 19.15 -38.98
CA ALA A 168 1.78 20.49 -38.77
C ALA A 168 0.92 20.57 -37.51
N SER A 169 0.10 19.54 -37.25
CA SER A 169 -0.77 19.47 -36.07
C SER A 169 0.03 19.32 -34.79
N LEU A 170 1.07 18.47 -34.80
CA LEU A 170 1.98 18.30 -33.67
C LEU A 170 2.75 19.60 -33.37
N SER A 171 3.42 20.21 -34.36
CA SER A 171 4.14 21.48 -34.15
C SER A 171 3.21 22.61 -33.67
N SER A 172 2.01 22.71 -34.24
CA SER A 172 1.03 23.72 -33.84
C SER A 172 0.53 23.51 -32.41
N HIS A 173 0.33 22.25 -32.01
CA HIS A 173 -0.06 21.90 -30.65
C HIS A 173 1.03 22.26 -29.63
N LEU A 174 2.28 21.81 -29.84
CA LEU A 174 3.37 22.08 -28.89
C LEU A 174 3.65 23.57 -28.74
N ALA A 175 3.54 24.35 -29.82
CA ALA A 175 3.67 25.80 -29.75
C ALA A 175 2.53 26.44 -28.93
N ALA A 176 1.28 26.04 -29.18
CA ALA A 176 0.11 26.60 -28.52
C ALA A 176 0.08 26.31 -27.02
N ILE A 177 0.41 25.08 -26.61
CA ILE A 177 0.41 24.71 -25.19
C ILE A 177 1.63 25.25 -24.46
N ALA A 178 2.81 25.35 -25.10
CA ALA A 178 3.98 25.95 -24.47
C ALA A 178 3.72 27.43 -24.13
N GLU A 179 2.94 28.14 -24.95
CA GLU A 179 2.45 29.48 -24.66
C GLU A 179 1.39 29.46 -23.54
N ALA A 180 0.33 28.67 -23.67
CA ALA A 180 -0.78 28.64 -22.70
C ALA A 180 -0.33 28.23 -21.28
N PHE A 181 0.59 27.30 -21.19
CA PHE A 181 1.17 26.80 -19.94
C PHE A 181 2.27 27.72 -19.40
N GLY A 182 2.80 28.62 -20.23
CA GLY A 182 3.89 29.52 -19.86
C GLY A 182 5.19 28.77 -19.59
N TYR A 183 5.58 27.88 -20.51
CA TYR A 183 6.86 27.14 -20.42
C TYR A 183 8.06 28.08 -20.60
N THR A 184 9.12 27.80 -19.83
CA THR A 184 10.44 28.45 -19.90
C THR A 184 11.53 27.42 -20.11
N GLU A 185 12.76 27.87 -20.38
CA GLU A 185 13.92 26.97 -20.57
C GLU A 185 14.39 26.31 -19.26
N ASP A 186 13.95 26.84 -18.12
CA ASP A 186 14.32 26.34 -16.78
C ASP A 186 13.37 25.23 -16.29
N ASP A 187 12.31 24.93 -17.06
CA ASP A 187 11.33 23.94 -16.65
C ASP A 187 11.85 22.50 -16.70
N ARG A 188 11.29 21.71 -15.80
CA ARG A 188 11.60 20.29 -15.65
C ARG A 188 10.27 19.56 -15.54
N THR A 189 9.86 18.91 -16.62
CA THR A 189 8.55 18.26 -16.73
C THR A 189 8.65 16.79 -16.42
N LEU A 190 7.83 16.30 -15.48
CA LEU A 190 7.73 14.87 -15.21
C LEU A 190 7.02 14.16 -16.37
N VAL A 191 7.66 13.11 -16.90
CA VAL A 191 7.09 12.21 -17.89
C VAL A 191 6.66 10.92 -17.20
N SER A 192 5.38 10.86 -16.83
CA SER A 192 4.77 9.76 -16.08
C SER A 192 3.87 8.88 -16.95
N ALA A 193 3.36 9.40 -18.07
CA ALA A 193 2.42 8.69 -18.91
C ALA A 193 3.09 7.65 -19.81
N SER A 194 2.39 6.55 -20.09
CA SER A 194 2.82 5.57 -21.08
C SER A 194 2.89 6.20 -22.47
N ALA A 195 3.93 5.84 -23.24
CA ALA A 195 4.14 6.30 -24.61
C ALA A 195 2.95 5.99 -25.54
N ALA A 196 2.15 4.97 -25.20
CA ALA A 196 0.96 4.59 -25.95
C ALA A 196 -0.18 5.63 -25.87
N PHE A 197 -0.07 6.62 -24.99
CA PHE A 197 -1.03 7.73 -24.85
C PHE A 197 -0.39 9.05 -25.27
N ASP A 198 -1.23 9.93 -25.81
CA ASP A 198 -0.84 11.17 -26.46
C ASP A 198 -0.39 12.25 -25.46
N VAL A 199 -0.86 12.22 -24.21
CA VAL A 199 -0.34 13.06 -23.12
C VAL A 199 1.17 12.87 -22.87
N SER A 200 1.72 11.69 -23.15
CA SER A 200 3.17 11.47 -23.03
C SER A 200 3.96 12.33 -24.04
N ILE A 201 3.36 12.66 -25.18
CA ILE A 201 3.94 13.55 -26.20
C ILE A 201 4.03 14.98 -25.64
N GLU A 202 2.97 15.43 -24.96
CA GLU A 202 2.95 16.73 -24.29
C GLU A 202 4.01 16.79 -23.16
N GLN A 203 4.12 15.72 -22.37
CA GLN A 203 5.13 15.63 -21.30
C GLN A 203 6.57 15.59 -21.83
N MET A 204 6.83 14.88 -22.93
CA MET A 204 8.18 14.70 -23.48
C MET A 204 8.61 15.82 -24.41
N LEU A 205 7.79 16.17 -25.41
CA LEU A 205 8.24 17.01 -26.53
C LEU A 205 8.08 18.50 -26.26
N THR A 206 7.09 18.92 -25.45
CA THR A 206 6.91 20.34 -25.07
C THR A 206 8.13 20.94 -24.37
N PRO A 207 8.71 20.31 -23.32
CA PRO A 207 9.93 20.85 -22.72
C PRO A 207 11.09 20.87 -23.73
N LEU A 208 11.21 19.83 -24.58
CA LEU A 208 12.32 19.70 -25.51
C LEU A 208 12.34 20.78 -26.61
N VAL A 209 11.19 21.12 -27.21
CA VAL A 209 11.12 22.21 -28.21
C VAL A 209 11.40 23.57 -27.57
N ARG A 210 11.15 23.70 -26.26
CA ARG A 210 11.40 24.93 -25.48
C ARG A 210 12.81 25.02 -24.90
N GLY A 211 13.67 24.01 -25.03
CA GLY A 211 15.02 24.04 -24.44
C GLY A 211 15.07 23.63 -22.96
N ALA A 212 13.96 23.14 -22.41
CA ALA A 212 13.78 22.71 -21.04
C ALA A 212 14.10 21.20 -20.87
N THR A 213 13.88 20.61 -19.70
CA THR A 213 14.21 19.19 -19.43
C THR A 213 12.97 18.30 -19.32
N ALA A 214 12.98 17.16 -20.02
CA ALA A 214 12.05 16.04 -19.79
C ALA A 214 12.63 15.07 -18.74
N VAL A 215 11.94 14.92 -17.61
CA VAL A 215 12.34 14.04 -16.51
C VAL A 215 11.50 12.78 -16.57
N ILE A 216 12.06 11.70 -17.11
CA ILE A 216 11.39 10.41 -17.29
C ILE A 216 11.23 9.72 -15.95
N GLN A 217 9.99 9.44 -15.56
CA GLN A 217 9.68 8.60 -14.40
C GLN A 217 9.93 7.12 -14.76
N PRO A 218 10.84 6.43 -14.05
CA PRO A 218 11.05 5.00 -14.23
C PRO A 218 9.80 4.15 -13.96
N ASP A 219 9.85 2.89 -14.40
CA ASP A 219 8.74 1.96 -14.29
C ASP A 219 8.45 1.41 -12.88
N ASP A 220 9.44 1.48 -12.00
CA ASP A 220 9.39 1.12 -10.58
C ASP A 220 8.99 2.28 -9.67
N VAL A 221 9.23 3.53 -10.10
CA VAL A 221 8.73 4.73 -9.43
C VAL A 221 7.25 4.90 -9.76
N VAL A 222 6.36 4.31 -8.95
CA VAL A 222 4.90 4.35 -9.17
C VAL A 222 4.13 4.87 -7.96
N ALA A 223 4.64 4.57 -6.75
CA ALA A 223 4.13 5.02 -5.47
C ALA A 223 3.97 6.55 -5.42
N PRO A 224 2.86 7.08 -4.86
CA PRO A 224 2.77 8.50 -4.55
C PRO A 224 3.99 9.06 -3.80
N GLY A 225 4.44 8.38 -2.75
CA GLY A 225 5.65 8.75 -1.99
C GLY A 225 6.93 8.74 -2.83
N ASP A 226 7.16 7.70 -3.64
CA ASP A 226 8.34 7.64 -4.52
C ASP A 226 8.31 8.71 -5.61
N VAL A 227 7.12 9.01 -6.14
CA VAL A 227 6.94 10.07 -7.14
C VAL A 227 7.27 11.42 -6.51
N ILE A 228 6.80 11.69 -5.29
CA ILE A 228 7.12 12.92 -4.56
C ILE A 228 8.63 13.03 -4.34
N ARG A 229 9.27 11.95 -3.87
CA ARG A 229 10.72 11.89 -3.71
C ARG A 229 11.45 12.14 -5.03
N TYR A 230 11.01 11.50 -6.10
CA TYR A 230 11.58 11.63 -7.44
C TYR A 230 11.42 13.05 -8.00
N VAL A 231 10.25 13.67 -7.80
CA VAL A 231 9.96 15.08 -8.14
C VAL A 231 10.92 16.01 -7.41
N ARG A 232 11.15 15.80 -6.11
CA ARG A 232 12.07 16.61 -5.30
C ARG A 232 13.53 16.42 -5.73
N GLU A 233 13.98 15.17 -5.81
CA GLU A 233 15.35 14.81 -6.20
C GLU A 233 15.73 15.39 -7.56
N HIS A 234 14.81 15.32 -8.52
CA HIS A 234 15.04 15.81 -9.87
C HIS A 234 14.57 17.25 -10.08
N SER A 235 14.18 17.96 -9.02
CA SER A 235 13.72 19.37 -9.04
C SER A 235 12.66 19.65 -10.11
N VAL A 236 11.68 18.77 -10.22
CA VAL A 236 10.59 18.88 -11.21
C VAL A 236 9.76 20.14 -10.93
N THR A 237 9.48 20.91 -11.98
CA THR A 237 8.74 22.18 -11.91
C THR A 237 7.33 22.09 -12.50
N VAL A 238 7.11 21.13 -13.42
CA VAL A 238 5.82 20.92 -14.09
C VAL A 238 5.35 19.48 -13.88
N LEU A 239 4.17 19.34 -13.27
CA LEU A 239 3.45 18.08 -13.17
C LEU A 239 2.30 18.07 -14.18
N ASN A 240 2.18 16.98 -14.95
CA ASN A 240 1.04 16.73 -15.82
C ASN A 240 0.51 15.33 -15.52
N MET A 241 -0.65 15.22 -14.90
CA MET A 241 -1.19 13.95 -14.40
C MET A 241 -2.70 13.88 -14.58
N THR A 242 -3.26 12.68 -14.61
CA THR A 242 -4.72 12.53 -14.53
C THR A 242 -5.22 12.94 -13.14
N PRO A 243 -6.49 13.40 -13.00
CA PRO A 243 -7.04 13.82 -11.71
C PRO A 243 -6.86 12.77 -10.61
N VAL A 244 -7.11 11.50 -10.91
CA VAL A 244 -7.01 10.39 -9.96
C VAL A 244 -5.57 10.23 -9.44
N TYR A 245 -4.58 10.28 -10.34
CA TYR A 245 -3.19 10.11 -9.93
C TYR A 245 -2.67 11.33 -9.18
N LEU A 246 -3.06 12.53 -9.61
CA LEU A 246 -2.76 13.76 -8.90
C LEU A 246 -3.34 13.74 -7.47
N GLU A 247 -4.59 13.31 -7.31
CA GLU A 247 -5.20 13.19 -5.99
C GLU A 247 -4.44 12.22 -5.07
N ALA A 248 -4.02 11.06 -5.60
CA ALA A 248 -3.22 10.11 -4.85
C ALA A 248 -1.90 10.72 -4.35
N VAL A 249 -1.20 11.47 -5.21
CA VAL A 249 0.03 12.20 -4.86
C VAL A 249 -0.24 13.29 -3.80
N LEU A 250 -1.36 14.00 -3.89
CA LEU A 250 -1.71 15.06 -2.95
C LEU A 250 -2.07 14.54 -1.55
N ARG A 251 -2.61 13.32 -1.44
CA ARG A 251 -2.99 12.71 -0.15
C ARG A 251 -1.81 12.39 0.77
N GLU A 252 -0.61 12.23 0.22
CA GLU A 252 0.62 12.06 1.00
C GLU A 252 1.00 13.33 1.81
N ASN A 253 0.33 14.45 1.54
CA ASN A 253 0.46 15.72 2.27
C ASN A 253 1.91 16.20 2.46
N THR A 254 2.78 15.90 1.49
CA THR A 254 4.19 16.28 1.47
C THR A 254 4.41 17.44 0.51
N ALA A 255 5.09 18.49 0.98
CA ALA A 255 5.35 19.68 0.17
C ALA A 255 6.29 19.39 -1.01
N MET A 256 5.91 19.85 -2.21
CA MET A 256 6.75 19.81 -3.42
C MET A 256 7.02 21.24 -3.92
N ASP A 257 7.91 21.95 -3.22
CA ASP A 257 8.12 23.40 -3.42
C ASP A 257 8.69 23.79 -4.78
N THR A 258 9.30 22.86 -5.51
CA THR A 258 9.82 23.10 -6.86
C THR A 258 8.71 23.17 -7.90
N VAL A 259 7.56 22.55 -7.63
CA VAL A 259 6.43 22.46 -8.56
C VAL A 259 5.72 23.80 -8.64
N ARG A 260 5.85 24.48 -9.78
CA ARG A 260 5.19 25.77 -10.03
C ARG A 260 3.90 25.64 -10.82
N LEU A 261 3.74 24.55 -11.57
CA LEU A 261 2.66 24.34 -12.52
C LEU A 261 2.15 22.91 -12.42
N VAL A 262 0.84 22.78 -12.18
CA VAL A 262 0.13 21.51 -12.19
C VAL A 262 -0.85 21.53 -13.36
N ILE A 263 -0.77 20.52 -14.21
CA ILE A 263 -1.64 20.31 -15.36
C ILE A 263 -2.42 19.02 -15.08
N SER A 264 -3.73 19.07 -15.22
CA SER A 264 -4.57 17.90 -15.04
C SER A 264 -5.68 17.86 -16.07
N GLY A 265 -5.92 16.68 -16.63
CA GLY A 265 -6.90 16.47 -17.69
C GLY A 265 -7.11 15.00 -18.02
N GLY A 266 -7.87 14.75 -19.08
CA GLY A 266 -8.30 13.41 -19.47
C GLY A 266 -9.58 12.94 -18.77
N ASP A 267 -9.85 13.43 -17.56
CA ASP A 267 -11.07 13.19 -16.78
C ASP A 267 -11.59 14.47 -16.12
N VAL A 268 -12.79 14.41 -15.51
CA VAL A 268 -13.36 15.52 -14.74
C VAL A 268 -12.52 15.76 -13.49
N ILE A 269 -12.00 16.98 -13.32
CA ILE A 269 -11.29 17.39 -12.11
C ILE A 269 -12.28 17.89 -11.04
N ARG A 270 -12.16 17.34 -9.83
CA ARG A 270 -12.99 17.74 -8.68
C ARG A 270 -12.40 18.98 -7.99
N PRO A 271 -13.23 19.90 -7.44
CA PRO A 271 -12.75 21.07 -6.71
C PRO A 271 -11.78 20.75 -5.56
N GLY A 272 -11.99 19.62 -4.87
CA GLY A 272 -11.11 19.16 -3.79
C GLY A 272 -9.66 18.94 -4.25
N ILE A 273 -9.45 18.41 -5.45
CA ILE A 273 -8.12 18.17 -6.02
C ILE A 273 -7.43 19.51 -6.31
N VAL A 274 -8.17 20.49 -6.84
CA VAL A 274 -7.65 21.83 -7.12
C VAL A 274 -7.21 22.54 -5.83
N ARG A 275 -8.03 22.46 -4.78
CA ARG A 275 -7.70 23.03 -3.47
C ARG A 275 -6.46 22.35 -2.87
N ALA A 276 -6.44 21.01 -2.84
CA ALA A 276 -5.29 20.27 -2.35
C ALA A 276 -4.02 20.59 -3.15
N ALA A 277 -4.09 20.70 -4.48
CA ALA A 277 -2.96 21.07 -5.31
C ALA A 277 -2.44 22.48 -5.01
N ARG A 278 -3.31 23.45 -4.71
CA ARG A 278 -2.92 24.82 -4.35
C ARG A 278 -2.36 24.93 -2.93
N THR A 279 -2.78 24.06 -2.02
CA THR A 279 -2.33 24.08 -0.61
C THR A 279 -1.04 23.28 -0.42
N SER A 280 -0.98 22.06 -0.95
CA SER A 280 0.11 21.09 -0.70
C SER A 280 1.29 21.24 -1.66
N LEU A 281 1.03 21.77 -2.86
CA LEU A 281 2.06 22.13 -3.81
C LEU A 281 2.13 23.64 -3.76
N SER A 282 3.32 24.22 -3.65
CA SER A 282 3.55 25.66 -3.84
C SER A 282 3.26 26.11 -5.30
N ALA A 283 2.37 25.38 -6.00
CA ALA A 283 1.94 25.54 -7.35
C ALA A 283 1.27 26.90 -7.52
N LYS A 284 1.94 27.74 -8.30
CA LYS A 284 1.45 29.07 -8.63
C LYS A 284 0.23 29.00 -9.56
N ARG A 285 0.06 27.90 -10.30
CA ARG A 285 -1.01 27.68 -11.28
C ARG A 285 -1.45 26.21 -11.33
N VAL A 286 -2.76 26.00 -11.40
CA VAL A 286 -3.39 24.69 -11.65
C VAL A 286 -4.23 24.81 -12.91
N LEU A 287 -3.90 24.02 -13.93
CA LEU A 287 -4.56 24.05 -15.22
C LEU A 287 -5.44 22.81 -15.39
N ASN A 288 -6.72 23.03 -15.69
CA ASN A 288 -7.59 21.99 -16.18
C ASN A 288 -7.52 21.97 -17.71
N VAL A 289 -7.21 20.83 -18.30
CA VAL A 289 -7.00 20.68 -19.74
C VAL A 289 -7.95 19.66 -20.34
N TYR A 290 -8.45 19.97 -21.53
CA TYR A 290 -9.38 19.10 -22.26
C TYR A 290 -8.97 18.99 -23.72
N GLY A 291 -8.95 17.78 -24.24
CA GLY A 291 -8.93 17.53 -25.67
C GLY A 291 -8.94 16.04 -25.95
N PRO A 292 -9.58 15.62 -27.05
CA PRO A 292 -9.45 14.25 -27.57
C PRO A 292 -8.18 14.11 -28.43
N THR A 293 -7.68 12.88 -28.54
CA THR A 293 -6.53 12.52 -29.38
C THR A 293 -6.69 12.95 -30.83
N GLU A 294 -7.91 12.90 -31.36
CA GLU A 294 -8.25 13.35 -32.71
C GLU A 294 -8.05 14.86 -32.96
N THR A 295 -7.76 15.63 -31.91
CA THR A 295 -7.45 17.07 -31.97
C THR A 295 -6.05 17.38 -31.42
N THR A 296 -5.21 16.35 -31.35
CA THR A 296 -3.82 16.43 -30.89
C THR A 296 -3.73 16.87 -29.42
N VAL A 297 -3.99 15.96 -28.49
CA VAL A 297 -3.86 16.11 -27.02
C VAL A 297 -4.78 17.17 -26.39
N THR A 298 -4.38 18.45 -26.29
CA THR A 298 -5.04 19.47 -25.43
C THR A 298 -5.67 20.62 -26.20
N ALA A 299 -6.99 20.64 -26.41
CA ALA A 299 -7.69 21.67 -27.20
C ALA A 299 -8.10 22.91 -26.39
N LEU A 300 -8.54 22.71 -25.15
CA LEU A 300 -9.02 23.75 -24.23
C LEU A 300 -8.16 23.76 -22.97
N VAL A 301 -7.96 24.94 -22.41
CA VAL A 301 -7.25 25.15 -21.14
C VAL A 301 -8.03 26.13 -20.27
N GLN A 302 -8.20 25.76 -19.01
CA GLN A 302 -8.67 26.63 -17.94
C GLN A 302 -7.55 26.84 -16.93
N ASP A 303 -7.18 28.10 -16.67
CA ASP A 303 -6.42 28.45 -15.47
C ASP A 303 -7.39 28.49 -14.28
N VAL A 304 -7.31 27.50 -13.41
CA VAL A 304 -8.30 27.29 -12.37
C VAL A 304 -7.93 28.14 -11.17
N GLY A 305 -8.75 29.15 -10.87
CA GLY A 305 -8.66 30.01 -9.70
C GLY A 305 -9.05 29.31 -8.40
N GLU A 306 -9.56 30.08 -7.43
CA GLU A 306 -10.26 29.50 -6.27
C GLU A 306 -11.60 28.90 -6.72
N VAL A 307 -11.92 27.70 -6.24
CA VAL A 307 -13.16 26.98 -6.60
C VAL A 307 -13.91 26.62 -5.32
N ALA A 308 -15.19 27.03 -5.26
CA ALA A 308 -16.08 26.69 -4.17
C ALA A 308 -16.42 25.18 -4.14
N GLU A 309 -16.88 24.69 -3.01
CA GLU A 309 -17.31 23.30 -2.87
C GLU A 309 -18.61 23.05 -3.63
N GLY A 310 -18.65 21.98 -4.44
CA GLY A 310 -19.81 21.60 -5.25
C GLY A 310 -19.93 22.25 -6.63
N GLU A 311 -19.08 23.21 -6.98
CA GLU A 311 -19.08 23.83 -8.32
C GLU A 311 -18.24 23.03 -9.32
N PRO A 312 -18.74 22.76 -10.55
CA PRO A 312 -17.96 22.07 -11.58
C PRO A 312 -16.79 22.94 -12.05
N VAL A 313 -15.63 22.31 -12.26
CA VAL A 313 -14.44 23.01 -12.78
C VAL A 313 -14.54 23.14 -14.31
N PRO A 314 -14.54 24.36 -14.88
CA PRO A 314 -14.63 24.54 -16.33
C PRO A 314 -13.45 23.90 -17.06
N ILE A 315 -13.69 23.40 -18.28
CA ILE A 315 -12.66 22.89 -19.20
C ILE A 315 -11.98 24.01 -20.00
N GLY A 316 -12.52 25.23 -19.92
CA GLY A 316 -11.81 26.45 -20.28
C GLY A 316 -12.02 26.93 -21.70
N ARG A 317 -11.00 27.59 -22.24
CA ARG A 317 -11.06 28.27 -23.55
C ARG A 317 -10.11 27.62 -24.56
N PRO A 318 -10.37 27.73 -25.87
CA PRO A 318 -9.48 27.21 -26.89
C PRO A 318 -8.09 27.83 -26.79
N VAL A 319 -7.06 27.02 -26.89
CA VAL A 319 -5.69 27.52 -27.07
C VAL A 319 -5.51 28.06 -28.49
N SER A 320 -4.39 28.75 -28.74
CA SER A 320 -4.11 29.34 -30.05
C SER A 320 -4.23 28.30 -31.18
N ARG A 321 -4.67 28.77 -32.36
CA ARG A 321 -4.90 27.95 -33.57
C ARG A 321 -5.95 26.84 -33.43
N THR A 322 -6.78 26.90 -32.39
CA THR A 322 -7.90 25.97 -32.15
C THR A 322 -9.21 26.76 -32.24
N ARG A 323 -10.18 26.25 -33.00
CA ARG A 323 -11.56 26.77 -33.02
C ARG A 323 -12.48 25.76 -32.34
N VAL A 324 -13.39 26.24 -31.50
CA VAL A 324 -14.35 25.37 -30.82
C VAL A 324 -15.74 25.97 -30.91
N HIS A 325 -16.67 25.17 -31.42
CA HIS A 325 -18.10 25.50 -31.49
C HIS A 325 -18.89 24.54 -30.61
N LEU A 326 -20.05 24.99 -30.14
CA LEU A 326 -21.04 24.13 -29.49
C LEU A 326 -22.21 24.00 -30.45
N LEU A 327 -22.50 22.80 -30.94
CA LEU A 327 -23.60 22.58 -31.87
C LEU A 327 -24.81 21.97 -31.16
N GLY A 328 -25.98 22.58 -31.30
CA GLY A 328 -27.25 22.03 -30.87
C GLY A 328 -27.67 20.81 -31.71
N GLU A 329 -28.80 20.18 -31.36
CA GLU A 329 -29.30 19.00 -32.07
C GLU A 329 -29.62 19.25 -33.56
N ASP A 330 -29.98 20.49 -33.91
CA ASP A 330 -30.27 20.93 -35.27
C ASP A 330 -28.99 21.28 -36.08
N GLY A 331 -27.81 21.17 -35.47
CA GLY A 331 -26.52 21.50 -36.08
C GLY A 331 -26.20 22.99 -36.10
N THR A 332 -27.00 23.84 -35.45
CA THR A 332 -26.73 25.27 -35.30
C THR A 332 -25.90 25.56 -34.04
N GLU A 333 -25.28 26.73 -33.96
CA GLU A 333 -24.44 27.09 -32.81
C GLU A 333 -25.30 27.41 -31.57
N ALA A 334 -25.02 26.73 -30.46
CA ALA A 334 -25.73 26.89 -29.20
C ALA A 334 -25.45 28.27 -28.57
N GLY A 335 -26.50 28.90 -28.04
CA GLY A 335 -26.44 30.20 -27.37
C GLY A 335 -25.72 30.16 -26.02
N PRO A 336 -25.45 31.33 -25.39
CA PRO A 336 -24.87 31.39 -24.05
C PRO A 336 -25.69 30.61 -23.02
N GLY A 337 -25.03 29.70 -22.28
CA GLY A 337 -25.68 28.83 -21.28
C GLY A 337 -26.40 27.61 -21.84
N GLU A 338 -26.65 27.53 -23.16
CA GLU A 338 -27.25 26.35 -23.80
C GLU A 338 -26.24 25.21 -23.92
N VAL A 339 -26.75 23.98 -23.84
CA VAL A 339 -25.95 22.77 -23.99
C VAL A 339 -25.83 22.41 -25.47
N GLY A 340 -24.62 22.14 -25.94
CA GLY A 340 -24.35 21.65 -27.30
C GLY A 340 -23.15 20.70 -27.35
N GLU A 341 -23.03 19.97 -28.45
CA GLU A 341 -21.87 19.12 -28.73
C GLU A 341 -20.63 19.97 -29.02
N ILE A 342 -19.54 19.69 -28.33
CA ILE A 342 -18.23 20.28 -28.60
C ILE A 342 -17.76 19.77 -29.97
N VAL A 343 -17.54 20.69 -30.91
CA VAL A 343 -16.87 20.40 -32.19
C VAL A 343 -15.63 21.26 -32.33
N ILE A 344 -14.53 20.65 -32.77
CA ILE A 344 -13.20 21.26 -32.72
C ILE A 344 -12.62 21.35 -34.13
N GLY A 345 -12.24 22.56 -34.54
CA GLY A 345 -11.58 22.87 -35.80
C GLY A 345 -10.20 23.49 -35.62
N GLY A 346 -9.52 23.73 -36.74
CA GLY A 346 -8.22 24.41 -36.79
C GLY A 346 -7.05 23.51 -37.16
N ASP A 347 -5.83 24.01 -36.98
CA ASP A 347 -4.59 23.40 -37.49
C ASP A 347 -4.24 22.06 -36.79
N ARG A 348 -4.95 21.74 -35.71
CA ARG A 348 -4.65 20.65 -34.79
C ARG A 348 -5.56 19.43 -34.92
N VAL A 349 -6.54 19.51 -35.82
CA VAL A 349 -7.41 18.38 -36.15
C VAL A 349 -6.59 17.32 -36.89
N ALA A 350 -6.61 16.10 -36.38
CA ALA A 350 -5.88 14.96 -36.93
C ALA A 350 -6.32 14.64 -38.37
N ARG A 351 -5.49 13.87 -39.09
CA ARG A 351 -5.82 13.43 -40.44
C ARG A 351 -7.10 12.60 -40.48
N GLY A 352 -7.30 11.76 -39.47
CA GLY A 352 -8.41 10.81 -39.39
C GLY A 352 -8.01 9.52 -38.69
N TYR A 353 -8.75 8.46 -38.96
CA TYR A 353 -8.47 7.13 -38.46
C TYR A 353 -7.83 6.25 -39.52
N LEU A 354 -6.74 5.57 -39.16
CA LEU A 354 -6.00 4.65 -40.02
C LEU A 354 -6.94 3.56 -40.55
N ASP A 355 -6.96 3.37 -41.87
CA ASP A 355 -7.78 2.38 -42.58
C ASP A 355 -9.28 2.37 -42.22
N ARG A 356 -9.82 3.51 -41.78
CA ARG A 356 -11.26 3.69 -41.46
C ARG A 356 -11.84 4.96 -42.11
N PRO A 357 -11.93 5.03 -43.45
CA PRO A 357 -12.42 6.22 -44.16
C PRO A 357 -13.87 6.57 -43.81
N ALA A 358 -14.77 5.60 -43.74
CA ALA A 358 -16.17 5.84 -43.40
C ALA A 358 -16.35 6.41 -41.98
N LEU A 359 -15.56 5.93 -41.01
CA LEU A 359 -15.57 6.49 -39.65
C LEU A 359 -14.96 7.90 -39.64
N THR A 360 -13.91 8.11 -40.43
CA THR A 360 -13.26 9.42 -40.58
C THR A 360 -14.23 10.44 -41.13
N GLU A 361 -14.95 10.14 -42.22
CA GLU A 361 -15.94 11.06 -42.81
C GLU A 361 -17.08 11.40 -41.86
N ARG A 362 -17.51 10.43 -41.02
CA ARG A 362 -18.56 10.65 -40.02
C ARG A 362 -18.11 11.59 -38.89
N GLN A 363 -16.87 11.46 -38.43
CA GLN A 363 -16.39 12.17 -37.24
C GLN A 363 -15.62 13.46 -37.58
N PHE A 364 -14.94 13.51 -38.73
CA PHE A 364 -14.17 14.63 -39.26
C PHE A 364 -14.94 15.28 -40.40
N VAL A 365 -15.92 16.11 -40.06
CA VAL A 365 -16.85 16.73 -41.00
C VAL A 365 -16.27 18.03 -41.58
N PRO A 366 -16.78 18.53 -42.72
CA PRO A 366 -16.38 19.84 -43.25
C PRO A 366 -16.59 20.95 -42.23
N ASP A 367 -15.69 21.94 -42.20
CA ASP A 367 -15.78 23.14 -41.35
C ASP A 367 -16.50 24.28 -42.09
N PRO A 368 -17.80 24.53 -41.87
CA PRO A 368 -18.50 25.64 -42.51
C PRO A 368 -18.14 27.00 -41.91
N PHE A 369 -17.45 27.02 -40.75
CA PHE A 369 -17.09 28.24 -40.03
C PHE A 369 -15.64 28.67 -40.27
N GLY A 370 -14.85 27.80 -40.90
CA GLY A 370 -13.42 27.99 -41.16
C GLY A 370 -13.07 28.33 -42.60
N PRO A 371 -11.76 28.36 -42.93
CA PRO A 371 -11.31 28.54 -44.30
C PRO A 371 -11.73 27.35 -45.19
N PRO A 372 -11.87 27.54 -46.51
CA PRO A 372 -12.19 26.46 -47.44
C PRO A 372 -11.29 25.24 -47.28
N GLY A 373 -11.89 24.05 -47.16
CA GLY A 373 -11.17 22.79 -46.94
C GLY A 373 -10.79 22.49 -45.48
N GLY A 374 -11.21 23.33 -44.52
CA GLY A 374 -11.13 23.03 -43.10
C GLY A 374 -12.02 21.85 -42.70
N ARG A 375 -11.69 21.21 -41.57
CA ARG A 375 -12.47 20.13 -40.97
C ARG A 375 -12.74 20.41 -39.50
N LEU A 376 -13.92 19.98 -39.04
CA LEU A 376 -14.31 19.90 -37.64
C LEU A 376 -14.28 18.45 -37.19
N TYR A 377 -13.76 18.20 -36.00
CA TYR A 377 -13.92 16.94 -35.30
C TYR A 377 -15.11 17.01 -34.35
N ARG A 378 -16.08 16.11 -34.53
CA ARG A 378 -17.20 15.92 -33.61
C ARG A 378 -16.76 15.09 -32.43
N THR A 379 -16.77 15.65 -31.22
CA THR A 379 -16.16 14.98 -30.06
C THR A 379 -17.09 13.93 -29.41
N GLY A 380 -18.40 14.09 -29.59
CA GLY A 380 -19.43 13.40 -28.83
C GLY A 380 -19.59 13.92 -27.40
N ASP A 381 -18.88 14.97 -27.00
CA ASP A 381 -18.90 15.53 -25.64
C ASP A 381 -19.83 16.76 -25.62
N LEU A 382 -20.68 16.86 -24.60
CA LEU A 382 -21.62 17.96 -24.38
C LEU A 382 -21.01 18.99 -23.42
N ALA A 383 -21.18 20.26 -23.74
CA ALA A 383 -20.78 21.37 -22.88
C ALA A 383 -21.76 22.54 -23.02
N ARG A 384 -21.64 23.49 -22.09
CA ARG A 384 -22.29 24.81 -22.17
C ARG A 384 -21.27 25.92 -22.02
N ARG A 385 -21.57 27.08 -22.62
CA ARG A 385 -20.72 28.26 -22.54
C ARG A 385 -21.10 29.11 -21.32
N LEU A 386 -20.16 29.31 -20.41
CA LEU A 386 -20.34 30.12 -19.21
C LEU A 386 -20.26 31.64 -19.49
N PRO A 387 -20.79 32.49 -18.60
CA PRO A 387 -20.46 33.91 -18.57
C PRO A 387 -18.93 34.10 -18.54
N GLY A 388 -18.39 34.85 -19.50
CA GLY A 388 -16.93 34.95 -19.68
C GLY A 388 -16.36 33.96 -20.69
N GLY A 389 -17.17 33.13 -21.36
CA GLY A 389 -16.78 32.40 -22.58
C GLY A 389 -15.97 31.11 -22.37
N ALA A 390 -15.66 30.75 -21.12
CA ALA A 390 -15.15 29.42 -20.79
C ALA A 390 -16.23 28.34 -21.02
N LEU A 391 -15.80 27.12 -21.33
CA LEU A 391 -16.70 25.98 -21.50
C LEU A 391 -16.74 25.16 -20.22
N GLU A 392 -17.94 24.72 -19.85
CA GLU A 392 -18.20 23.77 -18.78
C GLU A 392 -18.66 22.45 -19.38
N PHE A 393 -18.02 21.34 -18.99
CA PHE A 393 -18.37 20.01 -19.45
C PHE A 393 -19.67 19.53 -18.79
N VAL A 394 -20.59 18.97 -19.58
CA VAL A 394 -21.92 18.51 -19.14
C VAL A 394 -22.02 16.98 -19.18
N GLY A 395 -21.48 16.34 -20.21
CA GLY A 395 -21.63 14.89 -20.40
C GLY A 395 -21.25 14.43 -21.80
N ARG A 396 -21.80 13.29 -22.25
CA ARG A 396 -21.56 12.73 -23.58
C ARG A 396 -22.86 12.36 -24.29
N VAL A 397 -22.80 12.35 -25.61
CA VAL A 397 -23.91 11.95 -26.51
C VAL A 397 -23.90 10.43 -26.75
N ASP A 398 -22.75 9.78 -26.63
CA ASP A 398 -22.57 8.34 -26.87
C ASP A 398 -22.34 7.53 -25.58
N ASP A 399 -22.46 6.20 -25.68
CA ASP A 399 -22.22 5.23 -24.60
C ASP A 399 -20.73 5.11 -24.21
N GLN A 400 -19.87 6.07 -24.58
CA GLN A 400 -18.46 6.08 -24.12
C GLN A 400 -18.38 6.72 -22.75
N VAL A 401 -17.50 6.21 -21.90
CA VAL A 401 -17.35 6.66 -20.52
C VAL A 401 -15.89 6.98 -20.24
N LYS A 402 -15.66 7.92 -19.32
CA LYS A 402 -14.32 8.20 -18.79
C LYS A 402 -14.26 7.56 -17.41
N ILE A 403 -13.39 6.56 -17.26
CA ILE A 403 -13.18 5.89 -15.98
C ILE A 403 -11.69 5.91 -15.69
N ARG A 404 -11.33 6.48 -14.53
CA ARG A 404 -9.94 6.52 -14.03
C ARG A 404 -8.95 7.11 -15.05
N GLY A 405 -9.38 8.14 -15.80
CA GLY A 405 -8.58 8.78 -16.83
C GLY A 405 -8.50 8.06 -18.18
N PHE A 406 -9.18 6.92 -18.36
CA PHE A 406 -9.27 6.21 -19.64
C PHE A 406 -10.60 6.48 -20.32
N ARG A 407 -10.54 6.83 -21.61
CA ARG A 407 -11.72 6.85 -22.48
C ARG A 407 -12.03 5.42 -22.90
N ILE A 408 -13.14 4.87 -22.41
CA ILE A 408 -13.54 3.48 -22.67
C ILE A 408 -14.84 3.49 -23.47
N ALA A 409 -14.83 2.73 -24.56
CA ALA A 409 -16.04 2.40 -25.29
C ALA A 409 -16.67 1.14 -24.73
N LEU A 410 -17.85 1.24 -24.11
CA LEU A 410 -18.55 0.08 -23.55
C LEU A 410 -18.78 -1.01 -24.61
N GLY A 411 -19.06 -0.62 -25.85
CA GLY A 411 -19.18 -1.53 -26.99
C GLY A 411 -17.93 -2.38 -27.30
N GLU A 412 -16.72 -1.91 -26.99
CA GLU A 412 -15.48 -2.70 -27.12
C GLU A 412 -15.43 -3.85 -26.13
N VAL A 413 -15.89 -3.56 -24.93
CA VAL A 413 -15.98 -4.52 -23.85
C VAL A 413 -17.15 -5.50 -24.10
N GLU A 414 -18.29 -5.00 -24.57
CA GLU A 414 -19.46 -5.80 -24.98
C GLU A 414 -19.09 -6.76 -26.13
N ALA A 415 -18.37 -6.29 -27.15
CA ALA A 415 -17.95 -7.13 -28.27
C ALA A 415 -16.95 -8.22 -27.84
N ALA A 416 -16.02 -7.88 -26.94
CA ALA A 416 -15.09 -8.86 -26.39
C ALA A 416 -15.81 -9.91 -25.51
N LEU A 417 -16.79 -9.49 -24.70
CA LEU A 417 -17.65 -10.40 -23.92
C LEU A 417 -18.48 -11.31 -24.82
N ALA A 418 -19.09 -10.76 -25.88
CA ALA A 418 -19.90 -11.52 -26.82
C ALA A 418 -19.08 -12.53 -27.65
N ALA A 419 -17.77 -12.31 -27.78
CA ALA A 419 -16.86 -13.23 -28.46
C ALA A 419 -16.47 -14.45 -27.60
N LEU A 420 -16.84 -14.46 -26.31
CA LEU A 420 -16.54 -15.58 -25.42
C LEU A 420 -17.41 -16.81 -25.76
N PRO A 421 -16.86 -18.04 -25.70
CA PRO A 421 -17.65 -19.25 -25.93
C PRO A 421 -18.84 -19.35 -24.97
N GLY A 422 -20.04 -19.55 -25.50
CA GLY A 422 -21.27 -19.76 -24.71
C GLY A 422 -22.06 -18.49 -24.38
N VAL A 423 -21.55 -17.30 -24.68
CA VAL A 423 -22.26 -16.02 -24.51
C VAL A 423 -23.21 -15.78 -25.70
N ALA A 424 -24.50 -15.58 -25.42
CA ALA A 424 -25.55 -15.27 -26.39
C ALA A 424 -25.76 -13.76 -26.58
N GLY A 425 -25.41 -12.95 -25.58
CA GLY A 425 -25.47 -11.50 -25.65
C GLY A 425 -24.72 -10.85 -24.49
N ALA A 426 -24.24 -9.64 -24.69
CA ALA A 426 -23.47 -8.88 -23.72
C ALA A 426 -23.95 -7.42 -23.64
N ALA A 427 -23.94 -6.86 -22.44
CA ALA A 427 -24.14 -5.44 -22.16
C ALA A 427 -23.13 -4.97 -21.12
N VAL A 428 -22.63 -3.75 -21.22
CA VAL A 428 -21.72 -3.18 -20.20
C VAL A 428 -22.26 -1.82 -19.78
N VAL A 429 -22.18 -1.54 -18.48
CA VAL A 429 -22.59 -0.26 -17.88
C VAL A 429 -21.55 0.19 -16.86
N VAL A 430 -21.65 1.46 -16.47
CA VAL A 430 -20.87 2.02 -15.37
C VAL A 430 -21.71 1.98 -14.09
N ARG A 431 -21.09 1.56 -12.99
CA ARG A 431 -21.67 1.58 -11.66
C ARG A 431 -20.63 2.07 -10.65
N PRO A 432 -21.02 2.78 -9.59
CA PRO A 432 -20.10 3.06 -8.50
C PRO A 432 -19.71 1.74 -7.78
N ASP A 433 -18.50 1.71 -7.23
CA ASP A 433 -18.04 0.65 -6.32
C ASP A 433 -18.33 0.99 -4.85
N ALA A 434 -17.85 0.16 -3.91
CA ALA A 434 -18.06 0.36 -2.48
C ALA A 434 -17.41 1.65 -1.92
N THR A 435 -16.45 2.23 -2.65
CA THR A 435 -15.79 3.50 -2.31
C THR A 435 -16.46 4.71 -2.99
N GLY A 436 -17.45 4.47 -3.85
CA GLY A 436 -18.12 5.49 -4.63
C GLY A 436 -17.41 5.87 -5.94
N GLU A 437 -16.40 5.10 -6.37
CA GLU A 437 -15.71 5.31 -7.65
C GLU A 437 -16.39 4.54 -8.80
N ASP A 438 -16.40 5.14 -9.99
CA ASP A 438 -16.96 4.50 -11.18
C ASP A 438 -16.16 3.25 -11.61
N ARG A 439 -16.86 2.12 -11.79
CA ARG A 439 -16.33 0.85 -12.33
C ARG A 439 -17.20 0.33 -13.48
N LEU A 440 -16.60 -0.51 -14.32
CA LEU A 440 -17.31 -1.24 -15.38
C LEU A 440 -17.99 -2.50 -14.83
N ALA A 441 -19.28 -2.67 -15.11
CA ALA A 441 -20.04 -3.89 -14.85
C ALA A 441 -20.52 -4.50 -16.19
N GLY A 442 -20.09 -5.72 -16.46
CA GLY A 442 -20.52 -6.50 -17.62
C GLY A 442 -21.69 -7.41 -17.28
N TYR A 443 -22.60 -7.60 -18.23
CA TYR A 443 -23.76 -8.48 -18.12
C TYR A 443 -23.79 -9.38 -19.33
N VAL A 444 -23.98 -10.68 -19.13
CA VAL A 444 -24.03 -11.68 -20.21
C VAL A 444 -25.26 -12.55 -20.10
N THR A 445 -25.77 -13.00 -21.24
CA THR A 445 -26.78 -14.08 -21.33
C THR A 445 -26.15 -15.29 -21.98
N ARG A 446 -26.64 -16.51 -21.68
CA ARG A 446 -26.04 -17.74 -22.19
C ARG A 446 -26.81 -18.38 -23.33
N THR A 447 -26.07 -19.09 -24.18
CA THR A 447 -26.67 -20.00 -25.15
C THR A 447 -27.18 -21.26 -24.44
N ALA A 448 -28.43 -21.64 -24.69
CA ALA A 448 -29.03 -22.83 -24.09
C ALA A 448 -28.19 -24.09 -24.37
N GLY A 449 -27.79 -24.81 -23.30
CA GLY A 449 -27.01 -26.04 -23.39
C GLY A 449 -25.48 -25.86 -23.41
N ALA A 450 -24.96 -24.63 -23.28
CA ALA A 450 -23.53 -24.39 -23.10
C ALA A 450 -23.09 -24.77 -21.66
N GLY A 451 -22.20 -25.76 -21.49
CA GLY A 451 -21.63 -26.16 -20.19
C GLY A 451 -20.80 -25.04 -19.52
N GLU A 452 -20.41 -25.18 -18.24
CA GLU A 452 -19.73 -24.13 -17.45
C GLU A 452 -18.68 -23.34 -18.25
N CYS A 453 -18.77 -22.01 -18.17
CA CYS A 453 -17.92 -21.11 -18.94
C CYS A 453 -16.57 -20.98 -18.23
N ALA A 454 -15.47 -20.90 -18.99
CA ALA A 454 -14.20 -20.42 -18.46
C ALA A 454 -14.40 -19.00 -17.88
N ASP A 455 -13.66 -18.66 -16.83
CA ASP A 455 -13.69 -17.34 -16.20
C ASP A 455 -13.66 -16.21 -17.26
N PRO A 456 -14.78 -15.48 -17.46
CA PRO A 456 -14.92 -14.51 -18.54
C PRO A 456 -13.95 -13.34 -18.36
N ARG A 457 -13.56 -13.00 -17.13
CA ARG A 457 -12.60 -11.92 -16.88
C ARG A 457 -11.19 -12.32 -17.28
N LYS A 458 -10.77 -13.54 -16.93
CA LYS A 458 -9.48 -14.10 -17.38
C LYS A 458 -9.38 -14.18 -18.90
N ALA A 459 -10.47 -14.54 -19.57
CA ALA A 459 -10.51 -14.54 -21.03
C ALA A 459 -10.41 -13.12 -21.63
N LEU A 460 -11.09 -12.13 -21.04
CA LEU A 460 -10.99 -10.74 -21.46
C LEU A 460 -9.59 -10.13 -21.25
N GLN A 461 -8.89 -10.48 -20.17
CA GLN A 461 -7.52 -10.01 -19.89
C GLN A 461 -6.51 -10.40 -20.98
N GLN A 462 -6.78 -11.46 -21.75
CA GLN A 462 -5.92 -11.87 -22.86
C GLN A 462 -6.05 -10.99 -24.10
N VAL A 463 -7.17 -10.25 -24.23
CA VAL A 463 -7.54 -9.51 -25.45
C VAL A 463 -7.76 -8.02 -25.21
N LEU A 464 -8.06 -7.60 -23.99
CA LEU A 464 -8.28 -6.22 -23.58
C LEU A 464 -7.19 -5.72 -22.62
N PRO A 465 -6.84 -4.42 -22.64
CA PRO A 465 -6.08 -3.79 -21.56
C PRO A 465 -6.79 -3.91 -20.22
N ALA A 466 -6.03 -3.96 -19.12
CA ALA A 466 -6.57 -4.15 -17.77
C ALA A 466 -7.68 -3.16 -17.38
N HIS A 467 -7.57 -1.89 -17.77
CA HIS A 467 -8.57 -0.86 -17.46
C HIS A 467 -9.91 -1.03 -18.21
N MET A 468 -9.97 -1.86 -19.27
CA MET A 468 -11.20 -2.14 -20.03
C MET A 468 -11.91 -3.42 -19.60
N VAL A 469 -11.27 -4.25 -18.75
CA VAL A 469 -11.89 -5.48 -18.25
C VAL A 469 -12.92 -5.09 -17.18
N PRO A 470 -14.21 -5.46 -17.29
CA PRO A 470 -15.21 -5.19 -16.27
C PRO A 470 -14.75 -5.68 -14.90
N ALA A 471 -15.05 -4.97 -13.82
CA ALA A 471 -14.74 -5.44 -12.47
C ALA A 471 -15.61 -6.66 -12.09
N VAL A 472 -16.84 -6.70 -12.60
CA VAL A 472 -17.80 -7.79 -12.38
C VAL A 472 -18.46 -8.17 -13.71
N VAL A 473 -18.74 -9.46 -13.90
CA VAL A 473 -19.54 -9.99 -15.02
C VAL A 473 -20.73 -10.75 -14.45
N VAL A 474 -21.94 -10.24 -14.64
CA VAL A 474 -23.18 -10.81 -14.11
C VAL A 474 -23.87 -11.63 -15.20
N GLU A 475 -24.20 -12.88 -14.90
CA GLU A 475 -25.02 -13.70 -15.79
C GLU A 475 -26.51 -13.43 -15.55
N LEU A 476 -27.25 -13.21 -16.63
CA LEU A 476 -28.71 -13.03 -16.63
C LEU A 476 -29.37 -14.12 -17.47
N ASP A 477 -30.54 -14.59 -17.04
CA ASP A 477 -31.38 -15.48 -17.84
C ASP A 477 -31.84 -14.80 -19.14
N ALA A 478 -32.16 -13.50 -19.05
CA ALA A 478 -32.50 -12.65 -20.18
C ALA A 478 -32.20 -11.18 -19.85
N PHE A 479 -31.89 -10.38 -20.87
CA PHE A 479 -31.76 -8.93 -20.68
C PHE A 479 -33.13 -8.30 -20.45
N PRO A 480 -33.25 -7.33 -19.52
CA PRO A 480 -34.42 -6.47 -19.44
C PRO A 480 -34.51 -5.67 -20.74
N MET A 481 -35.71 -5.57 -21.30
CA MET A 481 -35.94 -4.91 -22.59
C MET A 481 -36.87 -3.72 -22.39
N THR A 482 -36.55 -2.62 -23.04
CA THR A 482 -37.46 -1.47 -23.21
C THR A 482 -38.68 -1.90 -24.05
N PRO A 483 -39.80 -1.15 -23.99
CA PRO A 483 -40.97 -1.39 -24.85
C PRO A 483 -40.66 -1.39 -26.36
N ASN A 484 -39.52 -0.80 -26.76
CA ASN A 484 -39.04 -0.75 -28.14
C ASN A 484 -38.09 -1.91 -28.51
N GLY A 485 -37.94 -2.92 -27.65
CA GLY A 485 -37.12 -4.10 -27.93
C GLY A 485 -35.60 -3.86 -27.91
N LYS A 486 -35.14 -2.79 -27.25
CA LYS A 486 -33.71 -2.57 -26.93
C LYS A 486 -33.43 -2.99 -25.48
N ILE A 487 -32.20 -3.38 -25.15
CA ILE A 487 -31.77 -3.64 -23.77
C ILE A 487 -31.99 -2.38 -22.93
N ASP A 488 -32.72 -2.53 -21.82
CA ASP A 488 -32.92 -1.47 -20.84
C ASP A 488 -31.77 -1.48 -19.83
N ARG A 489 -30.74 -0.66 -20.11
CA ARG A 489 -29.54 -0.56 -19.28
C ARG A 489 -29.78 0.02 -17.89
N ASN A 490 -30.88 0.76 -17.71
CA ASN A 490 -31.27 1.32 -16.41
C ASN A 490 -31.99 0.29 -15.55
N ALA A 491 -32.65 -0.69 -16.18
CA ALA A 491 -33.28 -1.82 -15.51
C ALA A 491 -32.34 -3.02 -15.28
N LEU A 492 -31.07 -2.92 -15.70
CA LEU A 492 -30.06 -3.93 -15.36
C LEU A 492 -29.86 -3.96 -13.84
N PRO A 493 -29.89 -5.15 -13.21
CA PRO A 493 -29.81 -5.27 -11.76
C PRO A 493 -28.48 -4.72 -11.26
N GLU A 494 -28.51 -4.06 -10.09
CA GLU A 494 -27.27 -3.65 -9.42
C GLU A 494 -26.38 -4.88 -9.23
N PRO A 495 -25.11 -4.83 -9.64
CA PRO A 495 -24.19 -5.91 -9.33
C PRO A 495 -24.10 -5.98 -7.81
N ALA A 496 -24.45 -7.12 -7.21
CA ALA A 496 -24.21 -7.33 -5.80
C ALA A 496 -22.74 -6.94 -5.47
N PRO A 497 -22.45 -6.33 -4.31
CA PRO A 497 -21.06 -6.22 -3.84
C PRO A 497 -20.47 -7.60 -4.02
N ALA A 498 -19.38 -7.70 -4.78
CA ALA A 498 -18.91 -8.96 -5.34
C ALA A 498 -18.94 -10.02 -4.24
N ARG A 499 -19.97 -10.87 -4.25
CA ARG A 499 -19.96 -12.05 -3.42
C ARG A 499 -18.85 -12.86 -4.02
N ALA A 500 -17.80 -13.09 -3.23
CA ALA A 500 -16.89 -14.20 -3.41
C ALA A 500 -17.74 -15.39 -3.90
N SER A 501 -17.22 -16.10 -4.90
CA SER A 501 -17.92 -17.15 -5.66
C SER A 501 -18.87 -17.99 -4.80
N SER A 502 -19.90 -18.59 -5.41
CA SER A 502 -20.78 -19.57 -4.74
C SER A 502 -20.08 -20.85 -4.28
N ALA A 503 -18.75 -20.93 -4.32
CA ALA A 503 -17.94 -21.92 -3.64
C ALA A 503 -17.43 -21.36 -2.29
N PRO A 504 -17.40 -22.16 -1.22
CA PRO A 504 -16.86 -21.72 0.07
C PRO A 504 -15.46 -21.16 -0.15
N ALA A 505 -15.23 -19.91 0.27
CA ALA A 505 -13.92 -19.28 0.22
C ALA A 505 -12.92 -20.22 0.88
N ALA A 506 -11.89 -20.67 0.14
CA ALA A 506 -10.81 -21.43 0.74
C ALA A 506 -10.18 -20.52 1.81
N GLU A 507 -10.15 -21.01 3.06
CA GLU A 507 -9.52 -20.31 4.16
C GLU A 507 -8.01 -20.20 3.91
N PRO A 508 -7.35 -19.14 4.43
CA PRO A 508 -5.91 -19.02 4.35
C PRO A 508 -5.19 -20.26 4.87
N ALA A 509 -4.36 -20.87 4.01
CA ALA A 509 -3.59 -22.04 4.39
C ALA A 509 -2.36 -21.68 5.24
N ASN A 510 -1.98 -20.40 5.27
CA ASN A 510 -0.84 -19.92 6.05
C ASN A 510 -0.94 -18.46 6.56
N PRO A 511 -0.09 -17.96 7.49
CA PRO A 511 -0.20 -16.65 8.13
C PRO A 511 0.13 -15.58 7.11
N ALA A 512 1.03 -15.89 6.17
CA ALA A 512 1.32 -14.99 5.08
C ALA A 512 0.06 -14.80 4.23
N GLU A 513 -0.68 -15.87 3.92
CA GLU A 513 -1.97 -15.76 3.25
C GLU A 513 -3.04 -15.06 4.12
N ALA A 514 -3.11 -15.31 5.43
CA ALA A 514 -4.10 -14.68 6.32
C ALA A 514 -3.84 -13.18 6.48
N LEU A 515 -2.58 -12.82 6.69
CA LEU A 515 -2.11 -11.45 6.77
C LEU A 515 -2.28 -10.72 5.45
N LEU A 516 -1.92 -11.36 4.33
CA LEU A 516 -2.17 -10.80 3.00
C LEU A 516 -3.67 -10.64 2.75
N ALA A 517 -4.52 -11.62 3.07
CA ALA A 517 -5.97 -11.50 2.94
C ALA A 517 -6.55 -10.35 3.80
N ALA A 518 -6.05 -10.15 5.02
CA ALA A 518 -6.46 -9.03 5.89
C ALA A 518 -6.02 -7.67 5.31
N VAL A 519 -4.79 -7.57 4.84
CA VAL A 519 -4.29 -6.36 4.17
C VAL A 519 -5.06 -6.08 2.88
N TRP A 520 -5.43 -7.13 2.12
CA TRP A 520 -6.29 -7.02 0.95
C TRP A 520 -7.69 -6.53 1.31
N ALA A 521 -8.32 -7.10 2.34
CA ALA A 521 -9.66 -6.71 2.80
C ALA A 521 -9.70 -5.22 3.18
N ASP A 522 -8.69 -4.75 3.94
CA ASP A 522 -8.58 -3.36 4.35
C ASP A 522 -8.29 -2.41 3.17
N VAL A 523 -7.43 -2.80 2.24
CA VAL A 523 -7.12 -1.99 1.05
C VAL A 523 -8.33 -1.92 0.10
N LEU A 524 -9.03 -3.03 -0.11
CA LEU A 524 -10.16 -3.14 -1.03
C LEU A 524 -11.49 -2.69 -0.39
N LYS A 525 -11.51 -2.46 0.93
CA LYS A 525 -12.71 -2.11 1.72
C LYS A 525 -13.84 -3.14 1.54
N VAL A 526 -13.47 -4.41 1.65
CA VAL A 526 -14.39 -5.57 1.60
C VAL A 526 -14.29 -6.37 2.90
N ASP A 527 -15.40 -7.00 3.32
CA ASP A 527 -15.46 -7.68 4.62
C ASP A 527 -14.53 -8.90 4.72
N THR A 528 -14.37 -9.65 3.62
CA THR A 528 -13.52 -10.84 3.55
C THR A 528 -12.91 -11.01 2.15
N VAL A 529 -11.72 -11.62 2.09
CA VAL A 529 -10.99 -11.95 0.85
C VAL A 529 -10.58 -13.42 0.93
N GLY A 530 -11.06 -14.25 0.01
CA GLY A 530 -10.64 -15.64 -0.14
C GLY A 530 -9.24 -15.76 -0.74
N VAL A 531 -8.50 -16.82 -0.43
CA VAL A 531 -7.08 -16.88 -0.84
C VAL A 531 -6.84 -17.04 -2.34
N HIS A 532 -7.86 -17.51 -3.05
CA HIS A 532 -7.86 -17.59 -4.51
C HIS A 532 -8.65 -16.47 -5.16
N ASP A 533 -9.22 -15.55 -4.36
CA ASP A 533 -9.84 -14.36 -4.90
C ASP A 533 -8.78 -13.52 -5.59
N ASN A 534 -9.14 -13.00 -6.75
CA ASN A 534 -8.22 -12.22 -7.53
C ASN A 534 -8.37 -10.73 -7.20
N PHE A 535 -7.23 -10.07 -6.99
CA PHE A 535 -7.15 -8.69 -6.51
C PHE A 535 -7.99 -7.74 -7.38
N PHE A 536 -7.93 -7.94 -8.69
CA PHE A 536 -8.61 -7.09 -9.65
C PHE A 536 -10.10 -7.44 -9.81
N ASP A 537 -10.53 -8.62 -9.36
CA ASP A 537 -11.93 -9.08 -9.31
C ASP A 537 -12.68 -8.38 -8.19
N LEU A 538 -11.99 -8.16 -7.07
CA LEU A 538 -12.51 -7.48 -5.89
C LEU A 538 -12.48 -5.95 -5.98
N GLY A 539 -12.26 -5.39 -7.18
CA GLY A 539 -12.22 -3.93 -7.40
C GLY A 539 -10.84 -3.29 -7.30
N GLY A 540 -9.79 -4.07 -7.04
CA GLY A 540 -8.40 -3.62 -7.02
C GLY A 540 -7.95 -2.98 -8.33
N HIS A 541 -7.16 -1.92 -8.23
CA HIS A 541 -6.52 -1.22 -9.36
C HIS A 541 -5.10 -0.82 -9.00
N SER A 542 -4.31 -0.27 -9.93
CA SER A 542 -2.87 -0.04 -9.71
C SER A 542 -2.52 0.81 -8.46
N LEU A 543 -3.41 1.71 -8.02
CA LEU A 543 -3.22 2.46 -6.78
C LEU A 543 -3.50 1.61 -5.54
N LEU A 544 -4.57 0.82 -5.55
CA LEU A 544 -4.85 -0.15 -4.48
C LEU A 544 -3.78 -1.26 -4.47
N ALA A 545 -3.29 -1.71 -5.63
CA ALA A 545 -2.20 -2.66 -5.75
C ALA A 545 -0.91 -2.07 -5.16
N PHE A 546 -0.70 -0.77 -5.32
CA PHE A 546 0.41 -0.08 -4.68
C PHE A 546 0.24 -0.01 -3.15
N GLN A 547 -0.93 0.42 -2.67
CA GLN A 547 -1.24 0.44 -1.23
C GLN A 547 -1.12 -0.95 -0.63
N LEU A 548 -1.54 -1.96 -1.38
CA LEU A 548 -1.41 -3.36 -1.07
C LEU A 548 0.04 -3.79 -0.99
N ALA A 549 0.88 -3.48 -1.99
CA ALA A 549 2.30 -3.81 -1.97
C ALA A 549 3.01 -3.20 -0.75
N SER A 550 2.73 -1.92 -0.47
CA SER A 550 3.31 -1.21 0.65
C SER A 550 2.85 -1.78 2.00
N ARG A 551 1.53 -1.92 2.21
CA ARG A 551 0.98 -2.47 3.45
C ARG A 551 1.31 -3.95 3.62
N ALA A 552 1.34 -4.72 2.55
CA ALA A 552 1.73 -6.12 2.58
C ALA A 552 3.23 -6.24 2.90
N SER A 553 4.08 -5.36 2.35
CA SER A 553 5.51 -5.36 2.67
C SER A 553 5.77 -4.98 4.13
N ALA A 554 5.05 -3.97 4.63
CA ALA A 554 5.10 -3.55 6.03
C ALA A 554 4.58 -4.64 6.97
N ALA A 555 3.45 -5.27 6.63
CA ALA A 555 2.84 -6.32 7.43
C ALA A 555 3.68 -7.60 7.44
N THR A 556 4.19 -8.02 6.29
CA THR A 556 4.97 -9.27 6.16
C THR A 556 6.44 -9.12 6.53
N GLY A 557 6.95 -7.88 6.67
CA GLY A 557 8.37 -7.60 6.87
C GLY A 557 9.26 -7.97 5.69
N ARG A 558 8.67 -8.22 4.50
CA ARG A 558 9.36 -8.61 3.27
C ARG A 558 9.09 -7.57 2.20
N ASP A 559 10.06 -7.30 1.33
CA ASP A 559 9.79 -6.48 0.15
C ASP A 559 8.87 -7.28 -0.79
N ILE A 560 7.64 -6.79 -0.99
CA ILE A 560 6.67 -7.33 -1.95
C ILE A 560 6.59 -6.32 -3.09
N PRO A 561 7.40 -6.51 -4.16
CA PRO A 561 7.38 -5.63 -5.30
C PRO A 561 5.98 -5.60 -5.91
N LEU A 562 5.53 -4.42 -6.36
CA LEU A 562 4.25 -4.25 -7.06
C LEU A 562 4.07 -5.27 -8.19
N LYS A 563 5.16 -5.63 -8.87
CA LYS A 563 5.21 -6.66 -9.92
C LYS A 563 4.61 -8.01 -9.46
N VAL A 564 4.83 -8.41 -8.21
CA VAL A 564 4.32 -9.67 -7.64
C VAL A 564 2.79 -9.69 -7.61
N ILE A 565 2.14 -8.56 -7.33
CA ILE A 565 0.67 -8.45 -7.31
C ILE A 565 0.09 -8.61 -8.73
N PHE A 566 0.80 -8.14 -9.74
CA PHE A 566 0.36 -8.28 -11.14
C PHE A 566 0.63 -9.67 -11.71
N GLU A 567 1.76 -10.30 -11.36
CA GLU A 567 2.11 -11.64 -11.82
C GLU A 567 1.36 -12.74 -11.06
N HIS A 568 1.05 -12.49 -9.79
CA HIS A 568 0.37 -13.41 -8.90
C HIS A 568 -0.78 -12.71 -8.18
N PRO A 569 -1.88 -12.39 -8.89
CA PRO A 569 -2.94 -11.52 -8.42
C PRO A 569 -3.93 -12.22 -7.49
N THR A 570 -3.48 -13.16 -6.67
CA THR A 570 -4.27 -13.87 -5.66
C THR A 570 -3.45 -13.88 -4.37
N VAL A 571 -4.10 -13.91 -3.21
CA VAL A 571 -3.42 -13.99 -1.91
C VAL A 571 -2.47 -15.20 -1.85
N ALA A 572 -2.93 -16.39 -2.28
CA ALA A 572 -2.11 -17.60 -2.36
C ALA A 572 -0.93 -17.45 -3.35
N GLY A 573 -1.18 -16.82 -4.50
CA GLY A 573 -0.14 -16.54 -5.49
C GLY A 573 0.91 -15.56 -4.97
N MET A 574 0.50 -14.49 -4.30
CA MET A 574 1.42 -13.53 -3.69
C MET A 574 2.23 -14.20 -2.60
N ALA A 575 1.61 -15.00 -1.74
CA ALA A 575 2.30 -15.73 -0.68
C ALA A 575 3.36 -16.69 -1.27
N ALA A 576 3.00 -17.44 -2.31
CA ALA A 576 3.90 -18.35 -3.01
C ALA A 576 5.06 -17.61 -3.71
N ALA A 577 4.78 -16.52 -4.41
CA ALA A 577 5.79 -15.73 -5.12
C ALA A 577 6.75 -15.00 -4.15
N SER A 578 6.22 -14.51 -3.02
CA SER A 578 7.00 -13.92 -1.94
C SER A 578 7.85 -14.96 -1.18
N GLY A 579 7.54 -16.25 -1.35
CA GLY A 579 8.34 -17.39 -0.86
C GLY A 579 9.42 -17.87 -1.84
N SER A 580 9.44 -17.41 -3.09
CA SER A 580 10.28 -18.00 -4.16
C SER A 580 11.73 -17.46 -4.27
N LEU A 581 12.22 -16.69 -3.29
CA LEU A 581 13.66 -16.49 -3.06
C LEU A 581 14.28 -17.55 -2.12
N GLN A 582 13.57 -18.65 -1.90
CA GLN A 582 14.05 -19.79 -1.12
C GLN A 582 14.39 -20.95 -2.06
N GLU A 583 15.61 -20.94 -2.63
CA GLU A 583 16.22 -22.20 -3.08
C GLU A 583 17.05 -22.79 -1.93
N ALA A 584 16.69 -24.04 -1.58
CA ALA A 584 17.36 -25.01 -0.71
C ALA A 584 17.30 -24.79 0.82
N GLY A 585 16.27 -25.34 1.46
CA GLY A 585 16.24 -25.68 2.89
C GLY A 585 14.94 -26.40 3.24
N ASP A 586 15.03 -27.62 3.79
CA ASP A 586 13.94 -28.57 4.03
C ASP A 586 12.71 -27.99 4.75
N SER A 587 11.51 -28.34 4.27
CA SER A 587 10.25 -28.05 4.97
C SER A 587 10.12 -28.90 6.22
N THR A 588 10.36 -28.33 7.40
CA THR A 588 10.00 -29.00 8.65
C THR A 588 8.47 -29.00 8.77
N PRO A 589 7.79 -30.16 8.95
CA PRO A 589 6.34 -30.21 9.09
C PRO A 589 5.85 -29.40 10.30
N GLY A 590 4.70 -28.73 10.16
CA GLY A 590 4.04 -28.00 11.25
C GLY A 590 3.52 -28.91 12.37
N PRO A 591 3.05 -28.32 13.49
CA PRO A 591 2.47 -29.09 14.60
C PRO A 591 1.18 -29.80 14.17
N THR A 592 1.00 -31.04 14.62
CA THR A 592 -0.21 -31.83 14.36
C THR A 592 -0.88 -32.23 15.66
N ARG A 593 -2.22 -32.29 15.67
CA ARG A 593 -2.99 -32.70 16.85
C ARG A 593 -2.62 -34.12 17.28
N CYS A 594 -2.04 -34.24 18.47
CA CYS A 594 -1.69 -35.52 19.07
C CYS A 594 -2.88 -36.06 19.88
N ALA A 595 -3.75 -36.86 19.24
CA ALA A 595 -4.96 -37.40 19.88
C ALA A 595 -4.66 -38.22 21.16
N GLY A 596 -5.43 -38.00 22.23
CA GLY A 596 -5.38 -38.80 23.46
C GLY A 596 -4.24 -38.48 24.43
N ARG A 597 -3.44 -37.45 24.17
CA ARG A 597 -2.42 -36.98 25.12
C ARG A 597 -3.07 -36.26 26.30
N THR A 598 -2.48 -36.45 27.48
CA THR A 598 -2.86 -35.76 28.72
C THR A 598 -1.65 -35.18 29.44
N ARG A 599 -0.45 -35.39 28.91
CA ARG A 599 0.82 -34.94 29.48
C ARG A 599 1.87 -34.69 28.40
N GLY A 600 2.82 -33.80 28.65
CA GLY A 600 4.00 -33.63 27.82
C GLY A 600 4.98 -32.58 28.35
N PRO A 601 5.99 -32.20 27.56
CA PRO A 601 7.04 -31.28 27.99
C PRO A 601 6.49 -29.85 28.07
N LEU A 602 7.16 -28.99 28.85
CA LEU A 602 6.97 -27.55 28.76
C LEU A 602 7.65 -27.02 27.50
N SER A 603 7.08 -25.98 26.88
CA SER A 603 7.86 -25.15 25.94
C SER A 603 9.02 -24.48 26.68
N ALA A 604 10.04 -24.01 25.96
CA ALA A 604 11.18 -23.33 26.59
C ALA A 604 10.72 -22.11 27.43
N GLY A 605 9.84 -21.29 26.86
CA GLY A 605 9.26 -20.15 27.57
C GLY A 605 8.45 -20.53 28.81
N GLN A 606 7.65 -21.61 28.77
CA GLN A 606 6.94 -22.10 29.95
C GLN A 606 7.90 -22.62 31.02
N GLU A 607 8.97 -23.32 30.64
CA GLU A 607 9.96 -23.83 31.58
C GLU A 607 10.65 -22.69 32.32
N ARG A 608 11.01 -21.60 31.62
CA ARG A 608 11.52 -20.38 32.24
C ARG A 608 10.54 -19.81 33.28
N LEU A 609 9.27 -19.63 32.92
CA LEU A 609 8.26 -19.09 33.84
C LEU A 609 8.01 -20.00 35.04
N TRP A 610 8.02 -21.32 34.83
CA TRP A 610 7.89 -22.30 35.90
C TRP A 610 9.08 -22.25 36.88
N ILE A 611 10.30 -22.10 36.38
CA ILE A 611 11.51 -21.92 37.21
C ILE A 611 11.38 -20.63 38.03
N ILE A 612 11.00 -19.51 37.41
CA ILE A 612 10.86 -18.22 38.10
C ILE A 612 9.82 -18.32 39.22
N GLN A 613 8.63 -18.86 38.95
CA GLN A 613 7.58 -19.03 39.97
C GLN A 613 7.99 -20.03 41.06
N SER A 614 8.80 -21.04 40.74
CA SER A 614 9.31 -22.00 41.73
C SER A 614 10.34 -21.38 42.68
N LEU A 615 11.08 -20.37 42.23
CA LEU A 615 12.04 -19.63 43.05
C LEU A 615 11.34 -18.62 43.97
N ASP A 616 10.20 -18.07 43.55
CA ASP A 616 9.35 -17.20 44.37
C ASP A 616 7.87 -17.62 44.30
N PRO A 617 7.46 -18.63 45.08
CA PRO A 617 6.07 -19.12 45.07
C PRO A 617 5.04 -18.09 45.54
N ALA A 618 5.47 -17.05 46.27
CA ALA A 618 4.62 -15.96 46.72
C ALA A 618 4.59 -14.79 45.72
N GLY A 619 5.32 -14.89 44.61
CA GLY A 619 5.37 -13.87 43.57
C GLY A 619 4.09 -13.82 42.75
N TYR A 620 3.71 -12.60 42.36
CA TYR A 620 2.57 -12.29 41.48
C TYR A 620 3.00 -11.57 40.20
N HIS A 621 4.31 -11.43 39.96
CA HIS A 621 4.89 -10.60 38.90
C HIS A 621 4.57 -11.08 37.47
N TYR A 622 4.03 -12.30 37.34
CA TYR A 622 3.56 -12.89 36.09
C TYR A 622 2.04 -13.11 36.10
N ASN A 623 1.31 -12.43 36.98
CA ASN A 623 -0.13 -12.31 36.85
C ASN A 623 -0.47 -11.31 35.73
N VAL A 624 -1.51 -11.62 34.96
CA VAL A 624 -2.01 -10.79 33.86
C VAL A 624 -3.45 -10.39 34.18
N PRO A 625 -3.65 -9.24 34.87
CA PRO A 625 -4.98 -8.73 35.17
C PRO A 625 -5.61 -8.03 33.96
N SER A 626 -6.91 -8.23 33.76
CA SER A 626 -7.75 -7.50 32.80
C SER A 626 -9.00 -7.00 33.53
N LEU A 627 -9.10 -5.69 33.68
CA LEU A 627 -10.15 -5.03 34.45
C LEU A 627 -11.18 -4.41 33.50
N TRP A 628 -12.45 -4.71 33.75
CA TRP A 628 -13.58 -4.24 32.97
C TRP A 628 -14.57 -3.50 33.87
N GLN A 629 -15.07 -2.37 33.39
CA GLN A 629 -16.21 -1.69 33.96
C GLN A 629 -17.46 -2.11 33.20
N LEU A 630 -18.39 -2.77 33.90
CA LEU A 630 -19.66 -3.22 33.36
C LEU A 630 -20.76 -2.25 33.81
N SER A 631 -21.45 -1.66 32.84
CA SER A 631 -22.57 -0.73 33.05
C SER A 631 -23.86 -1.37 32.54
N GLY A 632 -24.80 -1.68 33.43
CA GLY A 632 -26.08 -2.31 33.12
C GLY A 632 -26.37 -3.57 33.94
N GLU A 633 -27.30 -4.40 33.46
CA GLU A 633 -27.69 -5.65 34.14
C GLU A 633 -26.90 -6.83 33.59
N VAL A 634 -25.89 -7.28 34.34
CA VAL A 634 -25.05 -8.44 33.97
C VAL A 634 -25.59 -9.71 34.62
N ASP A 635 -25.89 -10.74 33.82
CA ASP A 635 -26.24 -12.06 34.32
C ASP A 635 -24.99 -12.80 34.79
N ALA A 636 -24.67 -12.65 36.05
CA ALA A 636 -23.52 -13.30 36.66
C ALA A 636 -23.61 -14.85 36.69
N THR A 637 -24.79 -15.45 36.48
CA THR A 637 -24.91 -16.91 36.29
C THR A 637 -24.46 -17.30 34.89
N ALA A 638 -24.88 -16.56 33.87
CA ALA A 638 -24.42 -16.73 32.50
C ALA A 638 -22.90 -16.51 32.40
N LEU A 639 -22.36 -15.52 33.12
CA LEU A 639 -20.92 -15.26 33.17
C LEU A 639 -20.13 -16.38 33.83
N GLU A 640 -20.62 -16.96 34.92
CA GLU A 640 -20.01 -18.15 35.54
C GLU A 640 -20.01 -19.35 34.58
N GLN A 641 -21.12 -19.60 33.88
CA GLN A 641 -21.23 -20.66 32.87
C GLN A 641 -20.30 -20.44 31.68
N ALA A 642 -20.12 -19.19 31.25
CA ALA A 642 -19.22 -18.83 30.18
C ALA A 642 -17.75 -19.05 30.55
N LEU A 643 -17.36 -18.67 31.77
CA LEU A 643 -16.01 -18.92 32.31
C LEU A 643 -15.72 -20.42 32.46
N ASP A 644 -16.71 -21.21 32.90
CA ASP A 644 -16.60 -22.66 32.95
C ASP A 644 -16.40 -23.27 31.55
N ALA A 645 -17.19 -22.84 30.57
CA ALA A 645 -17.06 -23.28 29.18
C ALA A 645 -15.69 -22.89 28.57
N LEU A 646 -15.17 -21.71 28.93
CA LEU A 646 -13.86 -21.22 28.50
C LEU A 646 -12.72 -22.10 29.01
N VAL A 647 -12.76 -22.49 30.30
CA VAL A 647 -11.79 -23.42 30.90
C VAL A 647 -11.87 -24.82 30.29
N ARG A 648 -13.08 -25.28 29.92
CA ARG A 648 -13.27 -26.57 29.22
C ARG A 648 -12.64 -26.56 27.83
N ARG A 649 -12.87 -25.48 27.09
CA ARG A 649 -12.43 -25.26 25.70
C ARG A 649 -10.90 -25.18 25.55
N HIS A 650 -10.25 -24.39 26.39
CA HIS A 650 -8.81 -24.13 26.30
C HIS A 650 -8.04 -25.00 27.28
N GLU A 651 -7.38 -26.06 26.80
CA GLU A 651 -6.67 -27.05 27.63
C GLU A 651 -5.67 -26.39 28.58
N ILE A 652 -4.99 -25.33 28.13
CA ILE A 652 -3.97 -24.64 28.91
C ILE A 652 -4.51 -24.03 30.21
N LEU A 653 -5.78 -23.58 30.23
CA LEU A 653 -6.39 -23.00 31.42
C LEU A 653 -6.64 -24.04 32.51
N ARG A 654 -6.79 -25.33 32.13
CA ARG A 654 -6.95 -26.49 33.03
C ARG A 654 -5.71 -27.37 33.10
N THR A 655 -4.55 -26.83 32.75
CA THR A 655 -3.28 -27.54 32.77
C THR A 655 -2.53 -27.23 34.06
N LEU A 656 -1.96 -28.26 34.68
CA LEU A 656 -1.07 -28.12 35.84
C LEU A 656 0.38 -28.42 35.48
N PHE A 657 1.30 -27.76 36.18
CA PHE A 657 2.74 -27.87 35.96
C PHE A 657 3.40 -28.53 37.17
N VAL A 658 4.03 -29.68 36.97
CA VAL A 658 4.64 -30.47 38.05
C VAL A 658 6.07 -30.88 37.71
N ALA A 659 6.88 -31.05 38.75
CA ALA A 659 8.18 -31.70 38.61
C ALA A 659 8.00 -33.19 38.24
N GLY A 660 8.82 -33.68 37.32
CA GLY A 660 8.96 -35.09 36.96
C GLY A 660 10.39 -35.59 37.11
N GLU A 661 10.61 -36.90 36.95
CA GLU A 661 11.94 -37.51 37.04
C GLU A 661 12.90 -37.01 35.94
N ASP A 662 12.37 -36.70 34.76
CA ASP A 662 13.12 -36.21 33.59
C ASP A 662 13.01 -34.68 33.38
N GLY A 663 12.52 -33.93 34.38
CA GLY A 663 12.27 -32.48 34.29
C GLY A 663 10.80 -32.08 34.45
N PRO A 664 10.47 -30.77 34.37
CA PRO A 664 9.09 -30.29 34.53
C PRO A 664 8.21 -30.79 33.38
N ARG A 665 6.93 -31.04 33.70
CA ARG A 665 5.92 -31.50 32.74
C ARG A 665 4.60 -30.78 32.95
N GLN A 666 3.86 -30.62 31.85
CA GLN A 666 2.49 -30.12 31.87
C GLN A 666 1.52 -31.31 31.82
N VAL A 667 0.46 -31.26 32.63
CA VAL A 667 -0.57 -32.29 32.72
C VAL A 667 -1.95 -31.65 32.55
N VAL A 668 -2.61 -32.00 31.44
CA VAL A 668 -3.93 -31.47 31.08
C VAL A 668 -5.00 -32.24 31.88
N GLN A 669 -5.76 -31.53 32.71
CA GLN A 669 -6.86 -32.14 33.48
C GLN A 669 -8.07 -32.44 32.58
N PRO A 670 -8.89 -33.48 32.87
CA PRO A 670 -10.15 -33.70 32.17
C PRO A 670 -11.07 -32.46 32.16
N ALA A 671 -11.86 -32.28 31.11
CA ALA A 671 -12.73 -31.10 30.98
C ALA A 671 -13.83 -31.03 32.07
N ASP A 672 -14.17 -32.14 32.70
CA ASP A 672 -15.14 -32.24 33.80
C ASP A 672 -14.50 -32.24 35.20
N ALA A 673 -13.17 -32.14 35.30
CA ALA A 673 -12.44 -32.32 36.56
C ALA A 673 -12.63 -31.19 37.58
N ALA A 674 -12.94 -29.97 37.14
CA ALA A 674 -13.18 -28.82 38.02
C ALA A 674 -14.09 -27.80 37.34
N GLY A 675 -15.13 -27.35 38.07
CA GLY A 675 -15.99 -26.26 37.62
C GLY A 675 -15.43 -24.89 37.99
N PHE A 676 -15.76 -23.86 37.22
CA PHE A 676 -15.39 -22.48 37.54
C PHE A 676 -16.39 -21.84 38.52
N ARG A 677 -15.90 -21.06 39.50
CA ARG A 677 -16.74 -20.32 40.46
C ARG A 677 -16.46 -18.83 40.37
N LEU A 678 -17.49 -18.04 40.06
CA LEU A 678 -17.42 -16.60 40.04
C LEU A 678 -17.80 -16.03 41.41
N SER A 679 -16.84 -15.39 42.08
CA SER A 679 -17.06 -14.73 43.36
C SER A 679 -17.56 -13.29 43.18
N ARG A 680 -18.30 -12.79 44.17
CA ARG A 680 -18.79 -11.39 44.22
C ARG A 680 -18.37 -10.75 45.52
N GLU A 681 -17.95 -9.49 45.47
CA GLU A 681 -17.53 -8.71 46.64
C GLU A 681 -18.08 -7.29 46.55
N SER A 682 -18.46 -6.71 47.69
CA SER A 682 -18.89 -5.31 47.72
C SER A 682 -17.69 -4.43 48.04
N VAL A 683 -17.43 -3.44 47.18
CA VAL A 683 -16.35 -2.46 47.39
C VAL A 683 -16.85 -1.07 47.05
N GLU A 684 -16.24 -0.07 47.68
CA GLU A 684 -16.48 1.33 47.35
C GLU A 684 -15.47 1.76 46.29
N PHE A 685 -15.92 2.21 45.13
CA PHE A 685 -15.06 2.80 44.11
C PHE A 685 -15.59 4.17 43.67
N ALA A 686 -14.69 5.07 43.27
CA ALA A 686 -15.02 6.40 42.79
C ALA A 686 -14.13 6.75 41.58
N GLY A 687 -14.76 7.18 40.48
CA GLY A 687 -14.05 7.61 39.29
C GLY A 687 -13.10 6.55 38.71
N GLU A 688 -11.84 6.92 38.52
CA GLU A 688 -10.82 6.05 37.90
C GLU A 688 -10.03 5.18 38.89
N ASP A 689 -10.21 5.40 40.21
CA ASP A 689 -9.42 4.71 41.24
C ASP A 689 -9.74 3.21 41.31
N ILE A 690 -8.70 2.40 41.46
CA ILE A 690 -8.79 0.95 41.68
C ILE A 690 -8.71 0.67 43.20
N PRO A 691 -9.78 0.13 43.83
CA PRO A 691 -9.80 -0.18 45.26
C PRO A 691 -8.71 -1.18 45.67
N GLU A 692 -8.24 -1.07 46.90
CA GLU A 692 -7.21 -1.96 47.47
C GLU A 692 -7.61 -3.44 47.40
N GLN A 693 -8.89 -3.75 47.62
CA GLN A 693 -9.42 -5.12 47.52
C GLN A 693 -9.32 -5.68 46.10
N VAL A 694 -9.52 -4.84 45.08
CA VAL A 694 -9.38 -5.21 43.67
C VAL A 694 -7.90 -5.47 43.34
N ARG A 695 -6.99 -4.61 43.84
CA ARG A 695 -5.53 -4.81 43.73
C ARG A 695 -5.06 -6.09 44.41
N ALA A 696 -5.47 -6.31 45.65
CA ALA A 696 -5.11 -7.50 46.43
C ALA A 696 -5.56 -8.80 45.74
N PHE A 697 -6.70 -8.80 45.05
CA PHE A 697 -7.15 -9.96 44.27
C PHE A 697 -6.28 -10.21 43.02
N ALA A 698 -5.82 -9.15 42.34
CA ALA A 698 -4.92 -9.28 41.20
C ALA A 698 -3.51 -9.74 41.60
N GLU A 699 -3.05 -9.36 42.79
CA GLU A 699 -1.71 -9.66 43.33
C GLU A 699 -1.66 -10.98 44.11
N GLU A 700 -2.77 -11.71 44.21
CA GLU A 700 -2.79 -13.02 44.84
C GLU A 700 -1.93 -14.01 44.00
N PRO A 701 -0.98 -14.76 44.58
CA PRO A 701 -0.14 -15.68 43.80
C PRO A 701 -0.94 -16.84 43.19
N PHE A 702 -0.48 -17.37 42.05
CA PHE A 702 -0.99 -18.62 41.49
C PHE A 702 -0.13 -19.81 41.94
N ASP A 703 -0.78 -20.91 42.32
CA ASP A 703 -0.13 -22.21 42.41
C ASP A 703 -0.23 -22.92 41.05
N LEU A 704 0.89 -23.06 40.34
CA LEU A 704 0.94 -23.69 39.02
C LEU A 704 0.59 -25.18 39.04
N ALA A 705 0.56 -25.82 40.20
CA ALA A 705 0.08 -27.20 40.37
C ALA A 705 -1.45 -27.31 40.49
N THR A 706 -2.15 -26.18 40.63
CA THR A 706 -3.59 -26.13 40.95
C THR A 706 -4.37 -25.30 39.91
N PRO A 707 -4.96 -25.94 38.87
CA PRO A 707 -5.79 -25.24 37.89
C PRO A 707 -7.19 -24.92 38.46
N PRO A 708 -7.95 -23.97 37.87
CA PRO A 708 -7.63 -23.25 36.64
C PRO A 708 -6.59 -22.13 36.81
N LEU A 709 -5.77 -21.89 35.79
CA LEU A 709 -4.81 -20.78 35.74
C LEU A 709 -5.46 -19.45 35.31
N LEU A 710 -6.69 -19.26 35.77
CA LEU A 710 -7.59 -18.14 35.58
C LEU A 710 -8.42 -17.97 36.86
N ARG A 711 -8.58 -16.73 37.32
CA ARG A 711 -9.53 -16.35 38.38
C ARG A 711 -10.33 -15.14 37.97
N ALA A 712 -11.54 -15.03 38.50
CA ALA A 712 -12.42 -13.91 38.20
C ALA A 712 -13.25 -13.49 39.42
N ARG A 713 -13.52 -12.19 39.53
CA ARG A 713 -14.39 -11.62 40.57
C ARG A 713 -15.18 -10.43 40.05
N LEU A 714 -16.45 -10.33 40.47
CA LEU A 714 -17.28 -9.15 40.31
C LEU A 714 -17.24 -8.31 41.58
N PHE A 715 -17.00 -7.01 41.43
CA PHE A 715 -16.99 -6.04 42.51
C PHE A 715 -18.10 -5.03 42.31
N THR A 716 -19.04 -4.97 43.25
CA THR A 716 -20.23 -4.10 43.17
C THR A 716 -20.13 -2.96 44.17
N ASP A 717 -20.55 -1.75 43.79
CA ASP A 717 -20.69 -0.61 44.70
C ASP A 717 -22.17 -0.31 44.97
N HIS A 718 -22.56 -0.33 46.24
CA HIS A 718 -23.93 -0.06 46.68
C HIS A 718 -24.38 1.40 46.43
N ARG A 719 -23.44 2.32 46.21
CA ARG A 719 -23.70 3.74 45.90
C ARG A 719 -23.95 3.96 44.40
N HIS A 720 -23.49 3.05 43.55
CA HIS A 720 -23.60 3.11 42.09
C HIS A 720 -24.32 1.86 41.55
N PRO A 721 -25.63 1.70 41.81
CA PRO A 721 -26.39 0.55 41.32
C PRO A 721 -26.36 0.50 39.79
N GLY A 722 -25.93 -0.64 39.23
CA GLY A 722 -25.77 -0.84 37.79
C GLY A 722 -24.32 -0.71 37.29
N GLU A 723 -23.37 -0.32 38.14
CA GLU A 723 -21.94 -0.29 37.83
C GLU A 723 -21.23 -1.44 38.57
N THR A 724 -20.50 -2.29 37.84
CA THR A 724 -19.76 -3.42 38.41
C THR A 724 -18.37 -3.49 37.80
N LEU A 725 -17.34 -3.63 38.62
CA LEU A 725 -16.00 -3.94 38.12
C LEU A 725 -15.87 -5.46 37.99
N PHE A 726 -15.42 -5.93 36.83
CA PHE A 726 -15.14 -7.32 36.54
C PHE A 726 -13.64 -7.49 36.30
N LEU A 727 -12.98 -8.21 37.19
CA LEU A 727 -11.54 -8.46 37.10
C LEU A 727 -11.31 -9.93 36.74
N LEU A 728 -10.63 -10.13 35.61
CA LEU A 728 -10.05 -11.41 35.17
C LEU A 728 -8.56 -11.39 35.47
N VAL A 729 -8.03 -12.46 36.03
CA VAL A 729 -6.60 -12.59 36.31
C VAL A 729 -6.13 -13.94 35.79
N PHE A 730 -5.16 -13.92 34.88
CA PHE A 730 -4.50 -15.11 34.34
C PHE A 730 -3.08 -15.22 34.88
N HIS A 731 -2.49 -16.41 34.83
CA HIS A 731 -1.04 -16.54 34.94
C HIS A 731 -0.39 -16.53 33.54
N HIS A 732 0.70 -15.79 33.36
CA HIS A 732 1.36 -15.60 32.05
C HIS A 732 1.90 -16.90 31.44
N ILE A 733 2.07 -17.98 32.23
CA ILE A 733 2.42 -19.32 31.70
C ILE A 733 1.31 -19.92 30.82
N ALA A 734 0.08 -19.45 30.99
CA ALA A 734 -1.12 -19.93 30.33
C ALA A 734 -1.70 -18.93 29.32
N ILE A 735 -1.21 -17.69 29.29
CA ILE A 735 -1.69 -16.64 28.41
C ILE A 735 -0.54 -15.71 27.98
N ASP A 736 -0.58 -15.23 26.75
CA ASP A 736 0.21 -14.09 26.28
C ASP A 736 -0.70 -13.01 25.67
N GLY A 737 -0.13 -11.90 25.18
CA GLY A 737 -0.90 -10.77 24.66
C GLY A 737 -1.89 -11.18 23.55
N SER A 738 -1.42 -11.92 22.54
CA SER A 738 -2.28 -12.39 21.44
C SER A 738 -3.34 -13.41 21.93
N SER A 739 -3.00 -14.27 22.88
CA SER A 739 -3.97 -15.22 23.45
C SER A 739 -5.06 -14.51 24.26
N LEU A 740 -4.72 -13.42 24.96
CA LEU A 740 -5.67 -12.67 25.80
C LEU A 740 -6.84 -12.16 24.96
N SER A 741 -6.55 -11.53 23.82
CA SER A 741 -7.58 -11.11 22.83
C SER A 741 -8.53 -12.25 22.45
N THR A 742 -7.96 -13.41 22.10
CA THR A 742 -8.71 -14.59 21.66
C THR A 742 -9.61 -15.13 22.77
N VAL A 743 -9.07 -15.22 23.98
CA VAL A 743 -9.80 -15.70 25.16
C VAL A 743 -10.93 -14.75 25.55
N LEU A 744 -10.73 -13.43 25.45
CA LEU A 744 -11.76 -12.45 25.74
C LEU A 744 -12.88 -12.45 24.70
N ARG A 745 -12.57 -12.69 23.41
CA ARG A 745 -13.58 -12.89 22.36
C ARG A 745 -14.39 -14.16 22.57
N ASP A 746 -13.73 -15.27 22.87
CA ASP A 746 -14.41 -16.53 23.19
C ASP A 746 -15.33 -16.37 24.41
N LEU A 747 -14.90 -15.64 25.45
CA LEU A 747 -15.70 -15.37 26.63
C LEU A 747 -17.00 -14.61 26.32
N GLU A 748 -16.97 -13.63 25.41
CA GLU A 748 -18.15 -12.88 25.00
C GLU A 748 -19.18 -13.76 24.30
N VAL A 749 -18.74 -14.59 23.36
CA VAL A 749 -19.61 -15.53 22.62
C VAL A 749 -20.23 -16.55 23.59
N LEU A 750 -19.42 -17.09 24.50
CA LEU A 750 -19.88 -18.05 25.51
C LEU A 750 -20.87 -17.40 26.49
N TYR A 751 -20.67 -16.13 26.85
CA TYR A 751 -21.62 -15.38 27.69
C TYR A 751 -22.96 -15.19 27.00
N ARG A 752 -22.98 -14.73 25.74
CA ARG A 752 -24.23 -14.52 24.99
C ARG A 752 -25.01 -15.83 24.82
N GLN A 753 -24.31 -16.93 24.56
CA GLN A 753 -24.92 -18.26 24.50
C GLN A 753 -25.55 -18.67 25.85
N ALA A 754 -24.82 -18.48 26.96
CA ALA A 754 -25.34 -18.77 28.29
C ALA A 754 -26.51 -17.86 28.70
N ALA A 755 -26.54 -16.63 28.18
CA ALA A 755 -27.63 -15.67 28.37
C ALA A 755 -28.88 -15.96 27.50
N GLY A 756 -28.86 -17.00 26.66
CA GLY A 756 -30.01 -17.46 25.89
C GLY A 756 -30.17 -16.82 24.50
N GLU A 757 -29.16 -16.12 23.99
CA GLU A 757 -29.15 -15.66 22.60
C GLU A 757 -28.87 -16.82 21.62
N ALA A 758 -29.59 -16.85 20.51
CA ALA A 758 -29.40 -17.86 19.46
C ALA A 758 -28.17 -17.53 18.60
N GLN A 759 -26.99 -17.96 19.05
CA GLN A 759 -25.74 -17.83 18.30
C GLN A 759 -25.21 -19.20 17.84
N GLY A 760 -24.39 -19.20 16.78
CA GLY A 760 -23.59 -20.38 16.41
C GLY A 760 -22.53 -20.64 17.47
N GLY A 761 -22.42 -21.88 17.95
CA GLY A 761 -21.38 -22.25 18.94
C GLY A 761 -19.97 -22.13 18.36
N LEU A 762 -18.97 -22.03 19.24
CA LEU A 762 -17.56 -21.99 18.86
C LEU A 762 -17.08 -23.35 18.34
N ALA A 763 -16.39 -23.39 17.19
CA ALA A 763 -15.75 -24.60 16.68
C ALA A 763 -14.64 -25.08 17.62
N GLU A 764 -14.45 -26.39 17.79
CA GLU A 764 -13.36 -26.96 18.60
C GLU A 764 -11.97 -26.52 18.07
N PRO A 765 -11.03 -26.10 18.94
CA PRO A 765 -9.69 -25.73 18.49
C PRO A 765 -8.98 -26.91 17.81
N GLU A 766 -8.42 -26.67 16.62
CA GLU A 766 -7.69 -27.68 15.86
C GLU A 766 -6.39 -28.11 16.55
N LEU A 767 -5.71 -27.15 17.16
CA LEU A 767 -4.53 -27.36 17.99
C LEU A 767 -4.76 -26.78 19.39
N GLN A 768 -4.13 -27.42 20.36
CA GLN A 768 -4.07 -26.99 21.75
C GLN A 768 -2.61 -26.73 22.12
N PHE A 769 -2.35 -25.94 23.17
CA PHE A 769 -0.99 -25.51 23.51
C PHE A 769 0.03 -26.65 23.64
N LEU A 770 -0.40 -27.80 24.18
CA LEU A 770 0.45 -28.97 24.32
C LEU A 770 0.93 -29.51 22.93
N ASP A 771 0.25 -29.21 21.81
CA ASP A 771 0.64 -29.64 20.43
C ASP A 771 1.87 -28.89 20.02
N PHE A 772 1.80 -27.59 20.19
CA PHE A 772 2.92 -26.70 20.02
C PHE A 772 4.09 -27.12 20.90
N ALA A 773 3.89 -27.34 22.20
CA ALA A 773 5.00 -27.66 23.11
C ALA A 773 5.72 -28.99 22.76
N VAL A 774 4.96 -30.02 22.37
CA VAL A 774 5.52 -31.30 21.92
C VAL A 774 6.30 -31.11 20.61
N TRP A 775 5.69 -30.45 19.64
CA TRP A 775 6.31 -30.20 18.34
C TRP A 775 7.58 -29.34 18.44
N ALA A 776 7.54 -28.26 19.22
CA ALA A 776 8.68 -27.36 19.40
C ALA A 776 9.91 -28.08 19.98
N ARG A 777 9.69 -29.06 20.88
CA ARG A 777 10.76 -29.88 21.48
C ARG A 777 11.31 -30.96 20.56
N GLN A 778 10.61 -31.31 19.48
CA GLN A 778 11.01 -32.38 18.55
C GLN A 778 11.76 -31.85 17.30
N ARG A 779 12.04 -30.54 17.22
CA ARG A 779 12.70 -29.93 16.06
C ARG A 779 14.15 -30.44 15.87
N PRO A 780 14.59 -30.76 14.63
CA PRO A 780 15.96 -31.24 14.36
C PRO A 780 17.04 -30.17 14.65
N ALA A 781 18.16 -30.60 15.26
CA ALA A 781 19.24 -29.71 15.70
C ALA A 781 20.04 -29.00 14.58
N ARG A 782 20.07 -29.52 13.34
CA ARG A 782 20.99 -29.04 12.29
C ARG A 782 20.71 -27.62 11.78
N GLU A 783 19.46 -27.17 11.77
CA GLU A 783 19.12 -25.80 11.37
C GLU A 783 19.33 -24.80 12.52
N ALA A 784 19.22 -25.25 13.77
CA ALA A 784 19.49 -24.45 14.96
C ALA A 784 20.97 -24.03 15.05
N ASP A 785 21.90 -24.83 14.52
CA ASP A 785 23.34 -24.52 14.62
C ASP A 785 23.74 -23.22 13.90
N LEU A 786 23.11 -22.90 12.76
CA LEU A 786 23.39 -21.66 12.02
C LEU A 786 22.79 -20.43 12.72
N ASP A 787 21.59 -20.56 13.26
CA ASP A 787 20.94 -19.50 14.02
C ASP A 787 21.67 -19.25 15.34
N LEU A 788 22.07 -20.30 16.06
CA LEU A 788 22.91 -20.19 17.25
C LEU A 788 24.28 -19.58 16.95
N ALA A 789 24.90 -19.90 15.80
CA ALA A 789 26.16 -19.28 15.39
C ALA A 789 26.00 -17.78 15.15
N TYR A 790 24.89 -17.35 14.53
CA TYR A 790 24.57 -15.93 14.39
C TYR A 790 24.45 -15.26 15.76
N TRP A 791 23.66 -15.82 16.68
CA TRP A 791 23.47 -15.25 18.02
C TRP A 791 24.75 -15.20 18.84
N ARG A 792 25.61 -16.22 18.72
CA ARG A 792 26.93 -16.25 19.37
C ARG A 792 27.81 -15.09 18.92
N GLU A 793 27.78 -14.75 17.63
CA GLU A 793 28.55 -13.62 17.11
C GLU A 793 27.91 -12.28 17.51
N GLN A 794 26.60 -12.11 17.36
CA GLN A 794 25.91 -10.85 17.66
C GLN A 794 26.00 -10.46 19.13
N LEU A 795 25.92 -11.43 20.05
CA LEU A 795 25.88 -11.19 21.50
C LEU A 795 27.25 -11.42 22.17
N LYS A 796 28.31 -11.54 21.38
CA LYS A 796 29.67 -11.75 21.89
C LYS A 796 30.14 -10.54 22.70
N ASP A 797 30.73 -10.81 23.86
CA ASP A 797 31.34 -9.80 24.74
C ASP A 797 30.39 -8.63 25.09
N LEU A 798 29.07 -8.89 25.10
CA LEU A 798 28.05 -7.89 25.39
C LEU A 798 28.15 -7.42 26.86
N PRO A 799 28.33 -6.12 27.13
CA PRO A 799 28.33 -5.60 28.50
C PRO A 799 26.91 -5.58 29.08
N ALA A 800 26.80 -5.75 30.40
CA ALA A 800 25.56 -5.45 31.10
C ALA A 800 25.29 -3.93 31.05
N LEU A 801 24.03 -3.56 30.82
CA LEU A 801 23.59 -2.17 30.84
C LEU A 801 23.46 -1.69 32.29
N GLU A 802 24.15 -0.60 32.61
CA GLU A 802 24.16 0.05 33.92
C GLU A 802 23.48 1.42 33.80
N LEU A 803 22.24 1.50 34.27
CA LEU A 803 21.53 2.77 34.41
C LEU A 803 21.86 3.42 35.76
N PRO A 804 21.85 4.76 35.86
CA PRO A 804 22.12 5.47 37.12
C PRO A 804 20.93 5.31 38.08
N ALA A 805 20.95 4.21 38.84
CA ALA A 805 19.95 3.90 39.85
C ALA A 805 20.05 4.85 41.06
N ASP A 806 18.89 5.19 41.64
CA ASP A 806 18.81 6.00 42.86
C ASP A 806 19.25 5.22 44.10
N ARG A 807 19.21 3.88 44.00
CA ARG A 807 19.54 2.94 45.08
C ARG A 807 20.51 1.87 44.59
N PRO A 808 21.34 1.31 45.49
CA PRO A 808 22.18 0.17 45.14
C PRO A 808 21.31 -1.04 44.81
N ARG A 809 21.73 -1.82 43.80
CA ARG A 809 21.01 -3.01 43.38
C ARG A 809 20.91 -4.03 44.54
N PRO A 810 19.71 -4.57 44.83
CA PRO A 810 19.55 -5.58 45.86
C PRO A 810 20.20 -6.92 45.46
N PRO A 811 20.52 -7.80 46.41
CA PRO A 811 21.13 -9.11 46.12
C PRO A 811 20.18 -10.11 45.43
N TYR A 812 18.88 -9.82 45.39
CA TYR A 812 17.85 -10.60 44.71
C TYR A 812 16.81 -9.66 44.09
N TRP A 813 16.24 -10.07 42.96
CA TRP A 813 15.13 -9.37 42.32
C TRP A 813 13.86 -9.54 43.16
N SER A 814 13.21 -8.43 43.52
CA SER A 814 11.97 -8.45 44.32
C SER A 814 10.69 -8.37 43.50
N GLY A 815 10.81 -8.11 42.20
CA GLY A 815 9.70 -7.90 41.26
C GLY A 815 8.78 -6.72 41.54
N ARG A 816 9.00 -5.93 42.60
CA ARG A 816 8.23 -4.71 42.87
C ARG A 816 8.46 -3.67 41.78
N GLY A 817 7.37 -3.12 41.27
CA GLY A 817 7.42 -2.11 40.23
C GLY A 817 6.42 -0.98 40.42
N ALA A 818 6.60 0.06 39.64
CA ALA A 818 5.64 1.13 39.43
C ALA A 818 5.74 1.58 37.97
N SER A 819 4.76 2.34 37.50
CA SER A 819 4.74 2.88 36.15
C SER A 819 4.71 4.41 36.13
N VAL A 820 5.35 4.99 35.11
CA VAL A 820 5.23 6.40 34.74
C VAL A 820 4.78 6.47 33.29
N GLU A 821 3.74 7.25 33.03
CA GLU A 821 3.15 7.39 31.71
C GLU A 821 3.56 8.72 31.06
N CYS A 822 3.73 8.71 29.73
CA CYS A 822 3.80 9.91 28.93
C CYS A 822 3.17 9.68 27.55
N THR A 823 2.70 10.74 26.91
CA THR A 823 2.10 10.65 25.57
C THR A 823 2.95 11.42 24.58
N LEU A 824 3.28 10.78 23.45
CA LEU A 824 3.88 11.43 22.30
C LEU A 824 2.78 12.15 21.51
N ALA A 825 2.91 13.46 21.37
CA ALA A 825 1.91 14.29 20.71
C ALA A 825 1.72 13.89 19.23
N PRO A 826 0.50 14.02 18.66
CA PRO A 826 0.18 13.58 17.31
C PRO A 826 1.10 14.09 16.19
N ASP A 827 1.58 15.32 16.32
CA ASP A 827 2.50 15.91 15.36
C ASP A 827 3.92 15.31 15.43
N VAL A 828 4.38 14.91 16.63
CA VAL A 828 5.63 14.14 16.79
C VAL A 828 5.46 12.77 16.15
N VAL A 829 4.35 12.07 16.44
CA VAL A 829 4.08 10.74 15.91
C VAL A 829 4.03 10.74 14.38
N ARG A 830 3.35 11.72 13.77
CA ARG A 830 3.38 11.91 12.31
C ARG A 830 4.80 12.13 11.78
N GLY A 831 5.61 12.94 12.46
CA GLY A 831 7.02 13.15 12.09
C GLY A 831 7.87 11.88 12.20
N LEU A 832 7.69 11.10 13.27
CA LEU A 832 8.38 9.82 13.46
C LEU A 832 7.96 8.77 12.43
N ARG A 833 6.67 8.70 12.07
CA ARG A 833 6.16 7.83 11.00
C ARG A 833 6.72 8.23 9.64
N SER A 834 6.79 9.53 9.35
CA SER A 834 7.45 10.05 8.14
C SER A 834 8.92 9.65 8.09
N LEU A 835 9.64 9.79 9.20
CA LEU A 835 11.04 9.38 9.31
C LEU A 835 11.22 7.87 9.09
N GLY A 836 10.34 7.05 9.68
CA GLY A 836 10.32 5.61 9.44
C GLY A 836 10.10 5.27 7.96
N GLY A 837 9.12 5.92 7.31
CA GLY A 837 8.86 5.76 5.88
C GLY A 837 10.05 6.12 5.00
N GLU A 838 10.77 7.20 5.31
CA GLU A 838 11.97 7.62 4.57
C GLU A 838 13.14 6.63 4.69
N GLU A 839 13.28 5.95 5.84
CA GLU A 839 14.35 4.99 6.11
C GLU A 839 13.96 3.52 5.92
N ASN A 840 12.74 3.26 5.43
CA ASN A 840 12.16 1.92 5.32
C ASN A 840 12.17 1.16 6.67
N ALA A 841 11.86 1.88 7.76
CA ALA A 841 11.83 1.39 9.13
C ALA A 841 10.40 1.51 9.71
N SER A 842 9.98 0.52 10.52
CA SER A 842 8.67 0.53 11.18
C SER A 842 8.61 1.47 12.39
N SER A 843 7.42 1.79 12.88
CA SER A 843 7.24 2.53 14.15
C SER A 843 8.00 1.88 15.30
N PHE A 844 7.98 0.55 15.39
CA PHE A 844 8.78 -0.23 16.35
C PHE A 844 10.27 0.12 16.25
N MET A 845 10.86 0.11 15.04
CA MET A 845 12.29 0.39 14.84
C MET A 845 12.64 1.84 15.19
N VAL A 846 11.77 2.80 14.86
CA VAL A 846 11.98 4.23 15.15
C VAL A 846 11.94 4.49 16.65
N LEU A 847 10.94 3.95 17.35
CA LEU A 847 10.79 4.10 18.79
C LEU A 847 11.90 3.37 19.56
N LEU A 848 12.29 2.17 19.11
CA LEU A 848 13.42 1.45 19.67
C LEU A 848 14.73 2.23 19.51
N ALA A 849 15.00 2.80 18.34
CA ALA A 849 16.18 3.64 18.13
C ALA A 849 16.17 4.89 19.03
N ALA A 850 15.00 5.51 19.23
CA ALA A 850 14.86 6.62 20.18
C ALA A 850 15.14 6.17 21.62
N PHE A 851 14.62 5.01 22.01
CA PHE A 851 14.86 4.43 23.33
C PHE A 851 16.34 4.10 23.55
N GLU A 852 16.99 3.45 22.59
CA GLU A 852 18.42 3.15 22.59
C GLU A 852 19.28 4.42 22.76
N VAL A 853 18.93 5.51 22.08
CA VAL A 853 19.63 6.79 22.22
C VAL A 853 19.51 7.36 23.64
N VAL A 854 18.33 7.31 24.25
CA VAL A 854 18.13 7.78 25.63
C VAL A 854 18.89 6.87 26.61
N LEU A 855 18.83 5.55 26.43
CA LEU A 855 19.55 4.58 27.26
C LEU A 855 21.07 4.80 27.20
N ALA A 856 21.63 4.98 26.01
CA ALA A 856 23.05 5.25 25.83
C ALA A 856 23.47 6.57 26.50
N ARG A 857 22.59 7.58 26.46
CA ARG A 857 22.83 8.86 27.13
C ARG A 857 22.85 8.74 28.65
N TRP A 858 21.93 7.97 29.22
CA TRP A 858 21.79 7.82 30.67
C TRP A 858 22.85 6.91 31.28
N SER A 859 23.17 5.80 30.61
CA SER A 859 24.20 4.85 31.04
C SER A 859 25.63 5.37 30.79
N GLY A 860 25.81 6.25 29.79
CA GLY A 860 27.13 6.59 29.26
C GLY A 860 27.79 5.45 28.48
N GLN A 861 27.05 4.37 28.20
CA GLN A 861 27.50 3.23 27.40
C GLN A 861 27.06 3.41 25.95
N SER A 862 27.94 3.09 25.01
CA SER A 862 27.63 3.13 23.57
C SER A 862 27.18 1.79 23.00
N ASP A 863 27.43 0.69 23.70
CA ASP A 863 27.07 -0.66 23.28
C ASP A 863 26.04 -1.20 24.27
N ILE A 864 24.81 -1.35 23.81
CA ILE A 864 23.65 -1.66 24.66
C ILE A 864 22.82 -2.78 24.04
N ALA A 865 22.12 -3.52 24.89
CA ALA A 865 21.16 -4.52 24.45
C ALA A 865 19.79 -4.27 25.07
N VAL A 866 18.77 -4.32 24.23
CA VAL A 866 17.37 -4.18 24.60
C VAL A 866 16.66 -5.49 24.28
N GLY A 867 15.93 -6.04 25.26
CA GLY A 867 15.02 -7.14 25.02
C GLY A 867 13.76 -6.65 24.33
N ALA A 868 13.24 -7.40 23.36
CA ALA A 868 11.97 -7.08 22.70
C ALA A 868 11.10 -8.33 22.55
N ALA A 869 9.78 -8.16 22.64
CA ALA A 869 8.82 -9.25 22.48
C ALA A 869 8.59 -9.62 21.01
N MET A 870 8.42 -10.91 20.76
CA MET A 870 7.91 -11.47 19.49
C MET A 870 6.73 -12.38 19.78
N THR A 871 5.77 -12.47 18.85
CA THR A 871 4.56 -13.28 19.04
C THR A 871 4.83 -14.78 19.20
N GLY A 872 5.98 -15.28 18.72
CA GLY A 872 6.37 -16.70 18.68
C GLY A 872 5.50 -17.60 17.79
N ARG A 873 4.43 -17.03 17.20
CA ARG A 873 3.52 -17.68 16.24
C ARG A 873 4.10 -17.60 14.84
N SER A 874 5.19 -18.35 14.64
CA SER A 874 5.91 -18.41 13.35
C SER A 874 5.17 -19.19 12.25
N LEU A 875 4.07 -19.85 12.61
CA LEU A 875 3.29 -20.73 11.76
C LEU A 875 1.79 -20.43 11.92
N PRO A 876 0.98 -20.68 10.88
CA PRO A 876 -0.46 -20.33 10.83
C PRO A 876 -1.26 -21.13 11.82
N GLU A 877 -0.94 -22.41 11.92
CA GLU A 877 -1.63 -23.31 12.81
C GLU A 877 -1.45 -22.89 14.28
N LEU A 878 -0.43 -22.06 14.58
CA LEU A 878 -0.17 -21.52 15.91
C LEU A 878 -0.94 -20.22 16.23
N GLU A 879 -1.50 -19.53 15.24
CA GLU A 879 -2.26 -18.29 15.48
C GLU A 879 -3.44 -18.47 16.45
N PRO A 880 -4.34 -19.46 16.27
CA PRO A 880 -5.48 -19.66 17.17
C PRO A 880 -5.10 -20.34 18.50
N VAL A 881 -3.83 -20.73 18.69
CA VAL A 881 -3.39 -21.45 19.89
C VAL A 881 -3.32 -20.48 21.07
N VAL A 882 -4.17 -20.75 22.07
CA VAL A 882 -4.16 -20.06 23.36
C VAL A 882 -3.06 -20.64 24.25
N GLY A 883 -2.13 -19.79 24.69
CA GLY A 883 -1.09 -20.12 25.67
C GLY A 883 0.12 -19.17 25.59
N PHE A 884 1.21 -19.49 26.30
CA PHE A 884 2.43 -18.67 26.29
C PHE A 884 3.35 -19.03 25.11
N LEU A 885 3.15 -18.34 23.98
CA LEU A 885 3.99 -18.51 22.78
C LEU A 885 4.98 -17.37 22.60
N THR A 886 4.79 -16.22 23.26
CA THR A 886 5.71 -15.08 23.20
C THR A 886 7.16 -15.50 23.43
N ASP A 887 8.01 -15.11 22.49
CA ASP A 887 9.46 -15.26 22.59
C ASP A 887 10.14 -13.90 22.73
N THR A 888 11.42 -13.89 23.05
CA THR A 888 12.21 -12.68 23.27
C THR A 888 13.37 -12.59 22.27
N MET A 889 13.51 -11.44 21.64
CA MET A 889 14.70 -11.09 20.85
C MET A 889 15.60 -10.18 21.67
N VAL A 890 16.91 -10.32 21.47
CA VAL A 890 17.91 -9.39 22.02
C VAL A 890 18.43 -8.53 20.89
N LEU A 891 18.13 -7.23 20.95
CA LEU A 891 18.53 -6.26 19.94
C LEU A 891 19.72 -5.48 20.50
N ARG A 892 20.90 -5.77 19.97
CA ARG A 892 22.15 -5.08 20.31
C ARG A 892 22.31 -3.87 19.39
N GLY A 893 22.46 -2.69 19.99
CA GLY A 893 22.65 -1.42 19.30
C GLY A 893 23.97 -0.76 19.69
N THR A 894 24.62 -0.11 18.73
CA THR A 894 25.80 0.73 18.98
C THR A 894 25.48 2.20 18.73
N VAL A 895 25.32 2.96 19.81
CA VAL A 895 25.00 4.40 19.79
C VAL A 895 26.25 5.22 20.09
N LEU A 896 26.82 5.84 19.06
CA LEU A 896 27.95 6.76 19.18
C LEU A 896 27.47 8.21 19.03
N GLY A 897 27.96 9.11 19.88
CA GLY A 897 27.48 10.49 19.96
C GLY A 897 27.67 11.30 18.66
N GLU A 898 28.71 11.01 17.89
CA GLU A 898 29.00 11.65 16.62
C GLU A 898 28.11 11.17 15.46
N ARG A 899 27.43 10.02 15.61
CA ARG A 899 26.53 9.49 14.59
C ARG A 899 25.18 10.21 14.60
N THR A 900 24.50 10.20 13.47
CA THR A 900 23.16 10.78 13.35
C THR A 900 22.09 9.82 13.85
N PHE A 901 20.88 10.31 14.11
CA PHE A 901 19.77 9.43 14.46
C PHE A 901 19.41 8.46 13.32
N ARG A 902 19.49 8.89 12.05
CA ARG A 902 19.30 7.99 10.89
C ARG A 902 20.29 6.83 10.90
N ASP A 903 21.54 7.09 11.27
CA ASP A 903 22.55 6.04 11.33
C ASP A 903 22.20 4.99 12.40
N VAL A 904 21.75 5.43 13.58
CA VAL A 904 21.26 4.52 14.63
C VAL A 904 20.02 3.75 14.15
N LEU A 905 19.06 4.42 13.52
CA LEU A 905 17.85 3.78 12.99
C LEU A 905 18.14 2.71 11.94
N ARG A 906 19.12 2.94 11.05
CA ARG A 906 19.56 1.95 10.06
C ARG A 906 20.17 0.72 10.71
N ASP A 907 20.94 0.91 11.77
CA ASP A 907 21.53 -0.20 12.52
C ASP A 907 20.47 -1.00 13.26
N VAL A 908 19.52 -0.32 13.94
CA VAL A 908 18.37 -0.96 14.60
C VAL A 908 17.55 -1.75 13.58
N ARG A 909 17.30 -1.20 12.38
CA ARG A 909 16.62 -1.92 11.29
C ARG A 909 17.39 -3.17 10.89
N ALA A 910 18.71 -3.06 10.67
CA ALA A 910 19.54 -4.19 10.30
C ALA A 910 19.56 -5.28 11.39
N ALA A 911 19.71 -4.89 12.66
CA ALA A 911 19.68 -5.78 13.81
C ALA A 911 18.32 -6.49 13.95
N THR A 912 17.22 -5.75 13.81
CA THR A 912 15.85 -6.29 13.89
C THR A 912 15.61 -7.32 12.78
N LEU A 913 15.95 -6.99 11.53
CA LEU A 913 15.78 -7.90 10.39
C LEU A 913 16.68 -9.14 10.49
N GLY A 914 17.94 -8.96 10.92
CA GLY A 914 18.86 -10.08 11.15
C GLY A 914 18.33 -11.01 12.23
N ALA A 915 17.88 -10.46 13.35
CA ALA A 915 17.31 -11.22 14.44
C ALA A 915 16.00 -11.94 14.05
N MET A 916 15.14 -11.31 13.23
CA MET A 916 13.94 -11.95 12.66
C MET A 916 14.28 -13.12 11.74
N LYS A 917 15.36 -13.02 10.95
CA LYS A 917 15.83 -14.11 10.07
C LYS A 917 16.30 -15.33 10.85
N HIS A 918 16.80 -15.14 12.07
CA HIS A 918 17.38 -16.16 12.94
C HIS A 918 16.49 -16.49 14.16
N ASN A 919 15.17 -16.30 14.04
CA ASN A 919 14.19 -16.48 15.11
C ASN A 919 13.68 -17.94 15.29
N ARG A 920 14.36 -18.93 14.71
CA ARG A 920 13.94 -20.34 14.81
C ARG A 920 14.39 -21.01 16.10
N VAL A 921 15.35 -20.39 16.80
CA VAL A 921 15.82 -20.77 18.12
C VAL A 921 15.25 -19.82 19.16
N SER A 922 14.88 -20.34 20.32
CA SER A 922 14.28 -19.52 21.38
C SER A 922 15.31 -18.72 22.15
N TYR A 923 14.85 -17.66 22.82
CA TYR A 923 15.69 -16.90 23.75
C TYR A 923 16.44 -17.80 24.75
N ASP A 924 15.73 -18.78 25.33
CA ASP A 924 16.32 -19.69 26.31
C ASP A 924 17.44 -20.56 25.71
N GLN A 925 17.30 -20.99 24.45
CA GLN A 925 18.35 -21.72 23.73
C GLN A 925 19.56 -20.82 23.48
N VAL A 926 19.33 -19.55 23.15
CA VAL A 926 20.41 -18.55 22.99
C VAL A 926 21.14 -18.34 24.32
N VAL A 927 20.41 -18.21 25.44
CA VAL A 927 21.02 -18.07 26.78
C VAL A 927 21.82 -19.33 27.17
N GLU A 928 21.29 -20.52 26.90
CA GLU A 928 21.97 -21.78 27.17
C GLU A 928 23.27 -21.93 26.35
N GLU A 929 23.26 -21.48 25.10
CA GLU A 929 24.41 -21.49 24.22
C GLU A 929 25.47 -20.44 24.63
N LEU A 930 25.05 -19.22 24.96
CA LEU A 930 25.95 -18.13 25.36
C LEU A 930 26.58 -18.36 26.74
N ARG A 931 25.87 -19.08 27.63
CA ARG A 931 26.26 -19.29 29.05
C ARG A 931 26.72 -18.01 29.76
N PRO A 932 25.91 -16.93 29.73
CA PRO A 932 26.24 -15.71 30.43
C PRO A 932 26.30 -15.95 31.94
N GLU A 933 27.00 -15.07 32.65
CA GLU A 933 27.03 -15.11 34.11
C GLU A 933 25.61 -14.89 34.67
N ARG A 934 25.17 -15.80 35.54
CA ARG A 934 23.81 -15.77 36.08
C ARG A 934 23.80 -15.04 37.42
N TYR A 935 22.91 -14.07 37.52
CA TYR A 935 22.65 -13.32 38.73
C TYR A 935 21.19 -13.47 39.16
N LEU A 936 20.92 -13.34 40.45
CA LEU A 936 19.57 -13.45 41.02
C LEU A 936 18.81 -12.11 41.03
N ASP A 937 19.50 -11.02 40.68
CA ASP A 937 19.04 -9.63 40.78
C ASP A 937 18.85 -8.93 39.42
N ARG A 938 19.07 -9.64 38.30
CA ARG A 938 18.89 -9.13 36.94
C ARG A 938 18.72 -10.25 35.92
N ASN A 939 18.19 -9.90 34.75
CA ASN A 939 18.12 -10.78 33.59
C ASN A 939 19.54 -11.01 32.99
N PRO A 940 19.84 -12.22 32.48
CA PRO A 940 21.19 -12.64 32.09
C PRO A 940 21.78 -11.94 30.86
N VAL A 941 20.98 -11.35 29.97
CA VAL A 941 21.49 -10.80 28.68
C VAL A 941 21.16 -9.33 28.48
N PHE A 942 20.01 -8.86 28.96
CA PHE A 942 19.59 -7.46 28.85
C PHE A 942 18.92 -7.02 30.15
N GLN A 943 18.97 -5.73 30.47
CA GLN A 943 18.39 -5.18 31.71
C GLN A 943 17.13 -4.38 31.45
N VAL A 944 16.88 -4.02 30.20
CA VAL A 944 15.73 -3.21 29.77
C VAL A 944 14.97 -3.89 28.65
N PHE A 945 13.66 -3.64 28.60
CA PHE A 945 12.75 -4.26 27.64
C PHE A 945 11.92 -3.22 26.88
N PHE A 946 11.59 -3.54 25.63
CA PHE A 946 10.80 -2.68 24.75
C PHE A 946 9.66 -3.45 24.08
N SER A 947 8.46 -2.88 24.16
CA SER A 947 7.25 -3.41 23.55
C SER A 947 6.54 -2.32 22.75
N HIS A 948 6.01 -2.69 21.58
CA HIS A 948 5.19 -1.80 20.74
C HIS A 948 3.89 -2.53 20.39
N GLU A 949 2.76 -1.93 20.75
CA GLU A 949 1.43 -2.52 20.65
C GLU A 949 0.51 -1.62 19.81
N THR A 950 -0.46 -2.23 19.14
CA THR A 950 -1.49 -1.53 18.36
C THR A 950 -2.86 -1.69 19.03
N PRO A 951 -3.72 -0.65 19.03
CA PRO A 951 -4.91 -0.56 19.89
C PRO A 951 -6.04 -1.56 19.56
N ASP A 952 -6.00 -2.24 18.41
CA ASP A 952 -7.07 -3.12 17.93
C ASP A 952 -7.08 -4.54 18.55
N ASP A 953 -6.24 -4.83 19.55
CA ASP A 953 -6.11 -6.19 20.05
C ASP A 953 -7.20 -6.62 21.06
N LEU A 954 -7.89 -5.70 21.75
CA LEU A 954 -8.92 -6.08 22.74
C LEU A 954 -10.34 -5.98 22.16
N PRO A 955 -11.23 -6.97 22.41
CA PRO A 955 -12.59 -6.93 21.89
C PRO A 955 -13.43 -5.83 22.53
N HIS A 956 -14.31 -5.20 21.75
CA HIS A 956 -15.39 -4.39 22.28
C HIS A 956 -16.56 -5.30 22.69
N TRP A 957 -16.79 -5.44 23.98
CA TRP A 957 -17.84 -6.30 24.52
C TRP A 957 -19.20 -5.58 24.55
N GLU A 958 -20.14 -6.11 23.76
CA GLU A 958 -21.55 -5.73 23.83
C GLU A 958 -22.35 -6.87 24.48
N LEU A 959 -22.51 -6.80 25.80
CA LEU A 959 -23.20 -7.85 26.55
C LEU A 959 -24.73 -7.64 26.50
N PRO A 960 -25.55 -8.70 26.50
CA PRO A 960 -26.98 -8.58 26.71
C PRO A 960 -27.28 -7.71 27.95
N HIS A 961 -27.98 -6.59 27.72
CA HIS A 961 -28.39 -5.62 28.76
C HIS A 961 -27.27 -4.90 29.53
N ALA A 962 -26.01 -4.99 29.08
CA ALA A 962 -24.88 -4.29 29.69
C ALA A 962 -23.79 -3.93 28.66
N THR A 963 -23.10 -2.82 28.88
CA THR A 963 -21.88 -2.47 28.14
C THR A 963 -20.65 -2.72 28.98
N ALA A 964 -19.55 -3.12 28.36
CA ALA A 964 -18.30 -3.35 29.07
C ALA A 964 -17.17 -2.50 28.49
N THR A 965 -16.50 -1.74 29.36
CA THR A 965 -15.40 -0.86 29.01
C THR A 965 -14.14 -1.34 29.70
N HIS A 966 -13.08 -1.62 28.93
CA HIS A 966 -11.79 -2.00 29.51
C HIS A 966 -11.21 -0.81 30.29
N ARG A 967 -10.71 -1.07 31.51
CA ARG A 967 -10.12 -0.08 32.39
C ARG A 967 -8.60 -0.29 32.43
N HIS A 968 -7.86 0.80 32.34
CA HIS A 968 -6.41 0.75 32.47
C HIS A 968 -5.99 0.14 33.83
N TRP A 969 -5.05 -0.80 33.79
CA TRP A 969 -4.48 -1.42 34.98
C TRP A 969 -3.04 -0.92 35.18
N PRO A 970 -2.77 -0.11 36.22
CA PRO A 970 -1.42 0.35 36.51
C PRO A 970 -0.57 -0.83 37.00
N MET A 971 0.54 -1.08 36.33
CA MET A 971 1.47 -2.15 36.67
C MET A 971 2.13 -1.88 38.03
N SER A 972 1.94 -2.80 38.99
CA SER A 972 2.59 -2.78 40.32
C SER A 972 3.81 -3.71 40.43
N SER A 973 4.19 -4.35 39.31
CA SER A 973 5.34 -5.25 39.24
C SER A 973 6.23 -4.93 38.03
N SER A 974 7.54 -5.18 38.17
CA SER A 974 8.52 -4.97 37.09
C SER A 974 9.35 -6.23 36.87
N LYS A 975 9.33 -6.75 35.65
CA LYS A 975 10.10 -7.94 35.22
C LYS A 975 11.57 -7.62 34.92
N PHE A 976 11.87 -6.35 34.69
CA PHE A 976 13.18 -5.84 34.29
C PHE A 976 13.54 -4.61 35.12
N ASP A 977 14.72 -4.03 34.91
CA ASP A 977 15.09 -2.80 35.59
C ASP A 977 14.21 -1.63 35.10
N LEU A 978 13.99 -1.56 33.79
CA LEU A 978 13.12 -0.62 33.10
C LEU A 978 12.50 -1.28 31.85
N ASP A 979 11.20 -1.16 31.69
CA ASP A 979 10.42 -1.58 30.53
C ASP A 979 9.74 -0.36 29.91
N LEU A 980 9.81 -0.23 28.59
CA LEU A 980 9.05 0.77 27.83
C LEU A 980 8.04 0.05 26.94
N THR A 981 6.76 0.30 27.21
CA THR A 981 5.65 -0.15 26.36
C THR A 981 5.04 1.06 25.65
N CYS A 982 4.98 1.02 24.32
CA CYS A 982 4.38 2.05 23.48
C CYS A 982 3.12 1.51 22.81
N VAL A 983 1.97 2.13 23.05
CA VAL A 983 0.67 1.76 22.48
C VAL A 983 0.21 2.86 21.53
N GLU A 984 -0.09 2.52 20.27
CA GLU A 984 -0.68 3.51 19.36
C GLU A 984 -2.09 3.90 19.84
N SER A 985 -2.42 5.19 19.87
CA SER A 985 -3.67 5.69 20.48
C SER A 985 -4.22 6.88 19.68
N GLY A 986 -5.22 6.63 18.82
CA GLY A 986 -5.77 7.64 17.92
C GLY A 986 -4.71 8.21 16.97
N GLU A 987 -4.41 9.52 17.07
CA GLU A 987 -3.31 10.15 16.33
C GLU A 987 -1.97 10.18 17.10
N GLY A 988 -1.93 9.77 18.36
CA GLY A 988 -0.76 9.79 19.25
C GLY A 988 -0.19 8.40 19.58
N ILE A 989 0.80 8.36 20.48
CA ILE A 989 1.35 7.11 21.05
C ILE A 989 1.47 7.30 22.56
N ASP A 990 0.79 6.45 23.32
CA ASP A 990 0.87 6.40 24.78
C ASP A 990 2.03 5.50 25.19
N CYS A 991 2.94 6.02 26.01
CA CYS A 991 4.15 5.34 26.46
C CYS A 991 4.05 5.10 27.97
N SER A 992 4.28 3.87 28.39
CA SER A 992 4.32 3.49 29.81
C SER A 992 5.69 2.93 30.15
N PHE A 993 6.36 3.56 31.12
CA PHE A 993 7.63 3.11 31.68
C PHE A 993 7.39 2.36 32.97
N THR A 994 7.50 1.03 32.93
CA THR A 994 7.46 0.20 34.15
C THR A 994 8.86 0.01 34.68
N TYR A 995 9.10 0.28 35.97
CA TYR A 995 10.45 0.28 36.54
C TYR A 995 10.52 -0.45 37.88
N ALA A 996 11.70 -1.00 38.19
CA ALA A 996 11.96 -1.61 39.49
C ALA A 996 12.11 -0.55 40.58
N THR A 997 11.21 -0.54 41.57
CA THR A 997 11.22 0.46 42.66
C THR A 997 12.39 0.29 43.64
N ASP A 998 13.02 -0.89 43.62
CA ASP A 998 14.27 -1.13 44.35
C ASP A 998 15.46 -0.38 43.77
N LEU A 999 15.38 0.06 42.51
CA LEU A 999 16.45 0.75 41.80
C LEU A 999 16.15 2.23 41.59
N PHE A 1000 14.91 2.57 41.21
CA PHE A 1000 14.56 3.92 40.78
C PHE A 1000 13.43 4.54 41.59
N ASP A 1001 13.50 5.86 41.74
CA ASP A 1001 12.40 6.73 42.17
C ASP A 1001 11.56 7.19 40.98
N ALA A 1002 10.28 7.46 41.23
CA ALA A 1002 9.36 8.00 40.20
C ALA A 1002 9.94 9.24 39.52
N ALA A 1003 10.53 10.16 40.28
CA ALA A 1003 11.15 11.37 39.77
C ALA A 1003 12.31 11.11 38.79
N SER A 1004 13.00 9.97 38.90
CA SER A 1004 14.07 9.59 37.98
C SER A 1004 13.53 9.02 36.68
N VAL A 1005 12.49 8.20 36.75
CA VAL A 1005 11.84 7.65 35.55
C VAL A 1005 11.01 8.70 34.81
N GLU A 1006 10.40 9.65 35.53
CA GLU A 1006 9.78 10.84 34.93
C GLU A 1006 10.77 11.72 34.15
N ARG A 1007 12.05 11.79 34.59
CA ARG A 1007 13.10 12.43 33.79
C ARG A 1007 13.39 11.62 32.53
N PHE A 1008 13.46 10.30 32.65
CA PHE A 1008 13.67 9.40 31.51
C PHE A 1008 12.55 9.53 30.46
N ALA A 1009 11.29 9.53 30.89
CA ALA A 1009 10.12 9.72 30.04
C ALA A 1009 10.11 11.09 29.37
N ARG A 1010 10.48 12.15 30.10
CA ARG A 1010 10.65 13.50 29.54
C ARG A 1010 11.76 13.56 28.50
N ASP A 1011 12.87 12.86 28.72
CA ASP A 1011 13.98 12.81 27.78
C ASP A 1011 13.59 12.08 26.49
N LEU A 1012 12.81 10.99 26.57
CA LEU A 1012 12.25 10.35 25.38
C LEU A 1012 11.34 11.30 24.59
N SER A 1013 10.41 11.98 25.26
CA SER A 1013 9.52 12.97 24.63
C SER A 1013 10.29 14.17 24.06
N SER A 1014 11.36 14.61 24.74
CA SER A 1014 12.22 15.69 24.28
C SER A 1014 13.03 15.29 23.06
N LEU A 1015 13.64 14.10 23.07
CA LEU A 1015 14.41 13.57 21.94
C LEU A 1015 13.51 13.44 20.71
N THR A 1016 12.38 12.74 20.85
CA THR A 1016 11.43 12.56 19.74
C THR A 1016 10.91 13.91 19.22
N GLY A 1017 10.62 14.86 20.10
CA GLY A 1017 10.31 16.24 19.73
C GLY A 1017 11.46 16.95 18.99
N PHE A 1018 12.71 16.77 19.43
CA PHE A 1018 13.90 17.34 18.81
C PHE A 1018 14.15 16.78 17.41
N LEU A 1019 13.94 15.48 17.21
CA LEU A 1019 14.07 14.80 15.91
C LEU A 1019 13.10 15.38 14.87
N VAL A 1020 11.90 15.80 15.31
CA VAL A 1020 10.84 16.31 14.42
C VAL A 1020 10.86 17.83 14.29
N ARG A 1021 11.10 18.58 15.38
CA ARG A 1021 10.89 20.04 15.45
C ARG A 1021 12.17 20.88 15.56
N GLY A 1022 13.27 20.29 16.06
CA GLY A 1022 14.43 21.04 16.54
C GLY A 1022 15.67 20.91 15.66
N GLY A 1023 16.36 19.76 15.75
CA GLY A 1023 17.64 19.52 15.07
C GLY A 1023 17.57 18.60 13.86
N GLY A 1024 16.44 17.95 13.63
CA GLY A 1024 16.26 16.97 12.57
C GLY A 1024 16.99 15.64 12.86
N PRO A 1025 16.64 14.56 12.15
CA PRO A 1025 17.26 13.24 12.34
C PRO A 1025 18.70 13.16 11.82
N ASP A 1026 19.16 14.18 11.09
CA ASP A 1026 20.50 14.30 10.52
C ASP A 1026 21.50 15.00 11.46
N ALA A 1027 21.04 15.54 12.60
CA ALA A 1027 21.95 16.03 13.62
C ALA A 1027 22.64 14.86 14.33
N ALA A 1028 23.92 15.05 14.65
CA ALA A 1028 24.64 14.11 15.51
C ALA A 1028 23.90 13.96 16.86
N VAL A 1029 23.74 12.73 17.34
CA VAL A 1029 23.01 12.39 18.57
C VAL A 1029 23.55 13.17 19.78
N ALA A 1030 24.85 13.46 19.80
CA ALA A 1030 25.49 14.28 20.83
C ALA A 1030 24.95 15.73 20.91
N ARG A 1031 24.36 16.26 19.83
CA ARG A 1031 23.79 17.61 19.81
C ARG A 1031 22.48 17.72 20.56
N TRP A 1032 21.73 16.62 20.70
CA TRP A 1032 20.58 16.62 21.58
C TRP A 1032 21.06 16.75 23.04
N GLN A 1033 20.50 17.73 23.73
CA GLN A 1033 20.71 17.96 25.16
C GLN A 1033 19.37 17.72 25.85
N SER A 1034 19.41 16.93 26.94
CA SER A 1034 18.28 16.81 27.85
C SER A 1034 17.94 18.20 28.40
N PRO A 1035 16.66 18.62 28.41
CA PRO A 1035 16.25 19.90 28.97
C PRO A 1035 16.67 20.00 30.45
N SER A 1036 17.27 21.12 30.87
CA SER A 1036 17.52 21.31 32.30
C SER A 1036 16.20 21.53 33.04
N LEU A 1037 16.13 21.16 34.32
CA LEU A 1037 14.97 21.41 35.18
C LEU A 1037 14.60 22.91 35.31
N ALA A 1038 15.49 23.82 34.91
CA ALA A 1038 15.28 25.26 34.96
C ALA A 1038 14.85 25.89 33.62
N ASP A 1039 14.91 25.12 32.51
CA ASP A 1039 14.56 25.59 31.16
C ASP A 1039 13.09 25.28 30.76
N LEU A 1040 12.30 24.74 31.71
CA LEU A 1040 10.85 24.57 31.66
C LEU A 1040 10.20 25.46 32.71
#